data_AF-A0A919KRQ6-F1
#
_entry.id   AF-A0A919KRQ6-F1
#
_cell.length_a   1.000
_cell.length_b   1.000
_cell.length_c   1.000
_cell.angle_alpha   90.00
_cell.angle_beta   90.00
_cell.angle_gamma   90.00
#
_symmetry.space_group_name_H-M   'P 1'
#
loop_
_entity.id
_entity.type
_entity.pdbx_description
1 polymer ?
#
loop_
_entity_poly.entity_id
_entity_poly.type
_entity_poly.pdbx_seq_one_letter_code
_entity_poly.pdbx_strand_id
1 'polypeptide(L)'
;MSTQASTGRPGHDGTGRDGTGRNGTGQNGTAPRGDAGRAPHATAQGSTAQGSTAQGSTAQGSTAQGGTGAPRTGRLYGVGLGPGDPSLLTVRAVEVIGAADVVAYHSARHGRSIARSIAARHLRADHIEEALVYPVTTESTDHPGGYRGALEEFYEQAAARLAVHLDAGRSVAVLAEGDPLFYGSYMHMHKRLAHRYPTEVVPGVTSVSAAAARLGTPLVEGEEVLSILPGTLPEEELAARLAATDAAVVMKLGRTFPAVRGALARAGRLADAHYVERATMPGERTGELAAVDAGSVPYFSVAVLPSRLTAPPATGPAAHLATTGDPADAPQPYADPTADAPQPHADAAAGAPHARGVLPAALAPAPPAAETGAPPAGEVVVIGTGPAGPLWMTPETRGALAAAEDLVGYTTYLDRIPVRPGQRRHGSDNKVEAERAEFALELARRGRRVAVVSGGDPGVFAMATAVLEAAAQDAYRKVPVRVLPGVTAANAAAARAGAPLGHDYATLSLSDRLKPWEVIAGRLRAAAAADLVLALYNPGSRSRTWQVGKARDVLLEHRAPDTPVVVARDVGGPGERIRVVELAALDPAEVDMRTLLIVGSSQTRTARRGGPDGDEVVVAWTPRTYPEDAAPPAALPVAPPHP
;
A
#
# COMPACT_ATOMS: atom_id res chain seq x y z
N MET A 1 17.97 55.25 35.28
CA MET A 1 17.76 56.40 34.37
C MET A 1 16.93 55.86 33.21
N SER A 2 15.60 55.79 33.37
CA SER A 2 14.61 56.80 32.95
C SER A 2 14.53 56.86 31.41
N THR A 3 13.46 56.41 30.75
CA THR A 3 12.16 57.10 30.76
C THR A 3 11.02 56.23 30.18
N GLN A 4 9.82 56.43 30.74
CA GLN A 4 8.51 55.96 30.27
C GLN A 4 7.94 56.90 29.20
N ALA A 5 7.04 56.39 28.33
CA ALA A 5 5.79 57.07 27.98
C ALA A 5 4.78 56.10 27.33
N SER A 6 3.51 56.31 27.68
CA SER A 6 2.29 55.56 27.40
C SER A 6 1.46 56.24 26.28
N THR A 7 0.37 55.55 25.87
CA THR A 7 -0.84 55.96 25.10
C THR A 7 -0.90 55.37 23.68
N GLY A 8 -2.00 54.78 23.16
CA GLY A 8 -3.36 54.52 23.63
C GLY A 8 -4.12 53.71 22.55
N ARG A 9 -5.17 52.97 22.94
CA ARG A 9 -6.12 52.25 22.06
C ARG A 9 -7.25 53.19 21.57
N PRO A 10 -7.94 52.84 20.48
CA PRO A 10 -9.29 52.22 20.57
C PRO A 10 -9.39 50.99 19.63
N GLY A 11 -10.23 49.96 19.80
CA GLY A 11 -11.57 49.89 20.38
C GLY A 11 -12.60 49.83 19.24
N HIS A 12 -12.99 48.64 18.79
CA HIS A 12 -14.25 48.48 18.04
C HIS A 12 -14.92 47.14 18.35
N ASP A 13 -16.15 47.28 18.85
CA ASP A 13 -17.07 46.25 19.32
C ASP A 13 -17.66 45.40 18.20
N GLY A 14 -18.14 44.21 18.59
CA GLY A 14 -18.98 43.33 17.78
C GLY A 14 -20.47 43.40 18.11
N THR A 15 -21.17 42.35 17.65
CA THR A 15 -22.60 42.00 17.86
C THR A 15 -23.59 42.77 16.98
N GLY A 16 -24.68 42.21 16.46
CA GLY A 16 -25.32 40.92 16.65
C GLY A 16 -26.49 40.73 15.67
N ARG A 17 -27.07 39.52 15.70
CA ARG A 17 -28.28 39.07 14.99
C ARG A 17 -29.53 39.84 15.41
N ASP A 18 -30.51 39.98 14.53
CA ASP A 18 -31.86 39.40 14.72
C ASP A 18 -32.75 39.58 13.49
N GLY A 19 -33.58 38.56 13.23
CA GLY A 19 -34.56 38.54 12.15
C GLY A 19 -35.95 38.97 12.61
N THR A 20 -36.80 39.35 11.65
CA THR A 20 -38.26 39.20 11.72
C THR A 20 -38.80 39.20 10.28
N GLY A 21 -39.74 38.30 9.99
CA GLY A 21 -40.41 38.21 8.69
C GLY A 21 -41.75 38.93 8.64
N ARG A 22 -42.30 39.08 7.42
CA ARG A 22 -43.70 38.77 7.06
C ARG A 22 -44.02 39.10 5.59
N ASN A 23 -44.58 38.10 4.92
CA ASN A 23 -45.73 38.05 4.00
C ASN A 23 -45.88 39.01 2.80
N GLY A 24 -46.16 38.39 1.65
CA GLY A 24 -47.05 38.95 0.62
C GLY A 24 -46.98 38.25 -0.76
N THR A 25 -47.80 37.20 -0.96
CA THR A 25 -48.61 36.85 -2.16
C THR A 25 -48.20 37.44 -3.53
N GLY A 26 -48.07 36.75 -4.67
CA GLY A 26 -48.60 35.50 -5.20
C GLY A 26 -48.86 35.71 -6.70
N GLN A 27 -48.71 34.69 -7.57
CA GLN A 27 -49.58 34.40 -8.73
C GLN A 27 -49.01 33.30 -9.66
N ASN A 28 -49.96 32.51 -10.17
CA ASN A 28 -49.87 31.33 -11.03
C ASN A 28 -49.33 31.60 -12.45
N GLY A 29 -48.83 30.54 -13.10
CA GLY A 29 -48.57 30.54 -14.54
C GLY A 29 -48.15 29.17 -15.12
N THR A 30 -49.10 28.23 -15.15
CA THR A 30 -49.34 27.16 -16.15
C THR A 30 -48.23 26.73 -17.14
N ALA A 31 -47.93 25.43 -17.12
CA ALA A 31 -47.35 24.65 -18.22
C ALA A 31 -48.42 24.22 -19.26
N PRO A 32 -48.03 23.81 -20.47
CA PRO A 32 -48.79 22.86 -21.26
C PRO A 32 -48.07 21.51 -21.43
N ARG A 33 -48.87 20.45 -21.31
CA ARG A 33 -48.59 19.09 -21.78
C ARG A 33 -48.82 19.00 -23.29
N GLY A 34 -48.06 18.14 -23.96
CA GLY A 34 -48.36 17.60 -25.29
C GLY A 34 -47.93 16.14 -25.33
N ASP A 35 -48.91 15.25 -25.49
CA ASP A 35 -48.82 13.78 -25.47
C ASP A 35 -48.78 13.22 -26.91
N ALA A 36 -48.48 11.92 -26.97
CA ALA A 36 -48.85 10.92 -27.98
C ALA A 36 -47.86 10.60 -29.13
N GLY A 37 -47.45 9.32 -29.14
CA GLY A 37 -46.84 8.65 -30.29
C GLY A 37 -46.34 7.24 -29.97
N ARG A 38 -47.26 6.26 -29.99
CA ARG A 38 -47.09 4.87 -29.54
C ARG A 38 -46.80 3.91 -30.71
N ALA A 39 -45.74 3.09 -30.56
CA ALA A 39 -45.56 1.68 -31.01
C ALA A 39 -45.48 1.36 -32.54
N PRO A 40 -45.03 0.16 -33.00
CA PRO A 40 -44.77 -1.06 -32.23
C PRO A 40 -43.49 -1.89 -32.53
N HIS A 41 -43.25 -2.83 -31.60
CA HIS A 41 -42.43 -4.04 -31.73
C HIS A 41 -42.94 -5.00 -32.82
N ALA A 42 -42.01 -5.71 -33.46
CA ALA A 42 -42.29 -7.00 -34.11
C ALA A 42 -41.19 -8.02 -33.74
N THR A 43 -41.63 -9.16 -33.23
CA THR A 43 -40.90 -10.42 -33.06
C THR A 43 -41.11 -11.31 -34.28
N ALA A 44 -40.09 -12.04 -34.73
CA ALA A 44 -40.27 -13.30 -35.46
C ALA A 44 -39.01 -14.18 -35.37
N GLN A 45 -39.25 -15.45 -35.09
CA GLN A 45 -38.32 -16.58 -35.06
C GLN A 45 -38.06 -17.12 -36.49
N GLY A 46 -36.97 -17.87 -36.68
CA GLY A 46 -37.02 -19.07 -37.51
C GLY A 46 -35.91 -19.30 -38.56
N SER A 47 -35.25 -20.45 -38.42
CA SER A 47 -34.80 -21.37 -39.49
C SER A 47 -33.41 -21.22 -40.14
N THR A 48 -32.55 -22.14 -39.73
CA THR A 48 -31.57 -22.96 -40.49
C THR A 48 -31.50 -22.85 -42.02
N ALA A 49 -30.27 -22.78 -42.56
CA ALA A 49 -29.78 -23.65 -43.65
C ALA A 49 -28.25 -23.56 -43.82
N GLN A 50 -27.62 -24.73 -43.97
CA GLN A 50 -26.22 -24.92 -44.35
C GLN A 50 -26.02 -24.63 -45.85
N GLY A 51 -24.82 -24.17 -46.23
CA GLY A 51 -24.42 -24.02 -47.63
C GLY A 51 -22.93 -23.71 -47.78
N SER A 52 -22.15 -24.76 -47.96
CA SER A 52 -20.76 -24.74 -48.42
C SER A 52 -20.65 -24.11 -49.82
N THR A 53 -19.66 -23.26 -50.10
CA THR A 53 -18.66 -23.49 -51.17
C THR A 53 -17.60 -22.38 -51.27
N ALA A 54 -16.47 -22.81 -51.86
CA ALA A 54 -15.15 -22.23 -51.97
C ALA A 54 -14.99 -20.93 -52.79
N GLN A 55 -13.88 -20.24 -52.47
CA GLN A 55 -12.92 -19.54 -53.34
C GLN A 55 -13.40 -18.44 -54.31
N GLY A 56 -12.82 -17.25 -54.13
CA GLY A 56 -12.88 -16.17 -55.11
C GLY A 56 -12.06 -14.96 -54.69
N SER A 57 -10.75 -15.02 -54.92
CA SER A 57 -9.85 -13.86 -54.88
C SER A 57 -10.27 -12.84 -55.95
N THR A 58 -10.67 -11.65 -55.52
CA THR A 58 -10.53 -10.43 -56.33
C THR A 58 -10.35 -9.22 -55.43
N ALA A 59 -9.15 -8.65 -55.48
CA ALA A 59 -8.86 -7.31 -55.00
C ALA A 59 -9.70 -6.30 -55.79
N GLN A 60 -10.55 -5.54 -55.10
CA GLN A 60 -11.11 -4.29 -55.60
C GLN A 60 -11.05 -3.27 -54.47
N GLY A 61 -10.32 -2.18 -54.75
CA GLY A 61 -10.14 -1.08 -53.83
C GLY A 61 -11.47 -0.45 -53.45
N SER A 62 -11.76 -0.46 -52.16
CA SER A 62 -12.78 0.39 -51.57
C SER A 62 -12.08 1.62 -51.01
N THR A 63 -12.32 2.74 -51.67
CA THR A 63 -12.11 4.12 -51.23
C THR A 63 -12.21 4.27 -49.72
N ALA A 64 -11.15 4.82 -49.12
CA ALA A 64 -11.13 5.25 -47.73
C ALA A 64 -12.23 6.32 -47.51
N GLN A 65 -13.32 5.91 -46.88
CA GLN A 65 -14.20 6.85 -46.19
C GLN A 65 -13.47 7.30 -44.93
N GLY A 66 -12.92 8.51 -44.98
CA GLY A 66 -12.37 9.21 -43.84
C GLY A 66 -13.45 9.49 -42.81
N GLY A 67 -13.62 8.55 -41.88
CA GLY A 67 -14.20 8.86 -40.58
C GLY A 67 -13.22 9.74 -39.83
N THR A 68 -13.61 10.98 -39.55
CA THR A 68 -12.92 11.88 -38.64
C THR A 68 -13.05 11.33 -37.21
N GLY A 69 -12.28 10.28 -36.90
CA GLY A 69 -11.98 9.91 -35.53
C GLY A 69 -11.10 11.01 -34.96
N ALA A 70 -11.48 11.57 -33.81
CA ALA A 70 -10.60 12.48 -33.07
C ALA A 70 -9.19 11.84 -32.98
N PRO A 71 -8.11 12.61 -33.21
CA PRO A 71 -6.76 12.05 -33.18
C PRO A 71 -6.54 11.34 -31.85
N ARG A 72 -6.24 10.04 -31.91
CA ARG A 72 -6.01 9.22 -30.71
C ARG A 72 -4.73 9.69 -30.04
N THR A 73 -4.87 10.37 -28.91
CA THR A 73 -3.74 10.71 -28.04
C THR A 73 -3.10 9.43 -27.49
N GLY A 74 -1.80 9.49 -27.26
CA GLY A 74 -1.01 8.45 -26.63
C GLY A 74 -1.38 8.26 -25.15
N ARG A 75 -0.90 7.15 -24.58
CA ARG A 75 -1.16 6.78 -23.18
C ARG A 75 0.08 7.03 -22.33
N LEU A 76 -0.11 7.68 -21.19
CA LEU A 76 0.94 7.89 -20.20
C LEU A 76 0.95 6.73 -19.20
N TYR A 77 2.13 6.20 -18.93
CA TYR A 77 2.35 5.19 -17.90
C TYR A 77 3.31 5.72 -16.83
N GLY A 78 2.95 5.58 -15.55
CA GLY A 78 3.91 5.64 -14.45
C GLY A 78 4.31 4.24 -14.05
N VAL A 79 5.59 3.87 -14.17
CA VAL A 79 6.02 2.48 -14.03
C VAL A 79 6.95 2.31 -12.84
N GLY A 80 6.46 1.61 -11.81
CA GLY A 80 7.20 1.26 -10.61
C GLY A 80 8.22 0.19 -10.88
N LEU A 81 9.49 0.51 -10.66
CA LEU A 81 10.60 -0.39 -10.97
C LEU A 81 10.97 -1.34 -9.83
N GLY A 82 10.36 -1.16 -8.66
CA GLY A 82 10.79 -1.89 -7.48
C GLY A 82 12.02 -1.26 -6.81
N PRO A 83 12.52 -1.86 -5.73
CA PRO A 83 13.50 -1.27 -4.82
C PRO A 83 14.93 -1.25 -5.35
N GLY A 84 15.25 -1.95 -6.45
CA GLY A 84 16.62 -2.05 -6.94
C GLY A 84 16.88 -3.26 -7.82
N ASP A 85 16.64 -4.47 -7.30
CA ASP A 85 16.82 -5.69 -8.08
C ASP A 85 15.81 -5.73 -9.26
N PRO A 86 16.26 -5.85 -10.52
CA PRO A 86 15.36 -6.05 -11.65
C PRO A 86 14.44 -7.26 -11.51
N SER A 87 14.79 -8.28 -10.72
CA SER A 87 13.93 -9.43 -10.42
C SER A 87 12.65 -9.07 -9.65
N LEU A 88 12.61 -7.88 -9.05
CA LEU A 88 11.48 -7.34 -8.27
C LEU A 88 10.55 -6.41 -9.07
N LEU A 89 10.83 -6.17 -10.35
CA LEU A 89 9.89 -5.50 -11.27
C LEU A 89 8.57 -6.26 -11.31
N THR A 90 7.39 -5.63 -11.24
CA THR A 90 6.15 -6.41 -11.48
C THR A 90 6.09 -6.93 -12.91
N VAL A 91 5.39 -8.04 -13.15
CA VAL A 91 5.20 -8.55 -14.53
C VAL A 91 4.54 -7.48 -15.41
N ARG A 92 3.55 -6.75 -14.88
CA ARG A 92 2.94 -5.61 -15.56
C ARG A 92 3.95 -4.52 -15.92
N ALA A 93 4.92 -4.21 -15.05
CA ALA A 93 5.95 -3.23 -15.36
C ALA A 93 6.82 -3.68 -16.54
N VAL A 94 7.22 -4.95 -16.56
CA VAL A 94 7.98 -5.54 -17.67
C VAL A 94 7.22 -5.46 -18.98
N GLU A 95 5.93 -5.81 -18.98
CA GLU A 95 5.07 -5.74 -20.18
C GLU A 95 4.93 -4.31 -20.70
N VAL A 96 4.67 -3.34 -19.82
CA VAL A 96 4.49 -1.93 -20.21
C VAL A 96 5.80 -1.35 -20.75
N ILE A 97 6.94 -1.59 -20.08
CA ILE A 97 8.24 -1.15 -20.58
C ILE A 97 8.52 -1.78 -21.95
N GLY A 98 8.27 -3.08 -22.09
CA GLY A 98 8.51 -3.82 -23.32
C GLY A 98 7.59 -3.45 -24.49
N ALA A 99 6.48 -2.76 -24.25
CA ALA A 99 5.51 -2.37 -25.28
C ALA A 99 5.48 -0.86 -25.58
N ALA A 100 6.04 -0.02 -24.71
CA ALA A 100 6.00 1.43 -24.87
C ALA A 100 6.78 1.91 -26.11
N ASP A 101 6.37 3.03 -26.69
CA ASP A 101 7.11 3.70 -27.77
C ASP A 101 8.26 4.54 -27.20
N VAL A 102 7.99 5.19 -26.06
CA VAL A 102 8.91 6.11 -25.39
C VAL A 102 9.14 5.66 -23.96
N VAL A 103 10.40 5.61 -23.54
CA VAL A 103 10.79 5.36 -22.15
C VAL A 103 11.46 6.61 -21.59
N ALA A 104 10.83 7.21 -20.59
CA ALA A 104 11.34 8.39 -19.91
C ALA A 104 11.88 8.03 -18.52
N TYR A 105 13.02 8.60 -18.14
CA TYR A 105 13.64 8.33 -16.84
C TYR A 105 14.38 9.54 -16.30
N HIS A 106 14.40 9.68 -14.98
CA HIS A 106 15.12 10.76 -14.32
C HIS A 106 16.60 10.43 -14.20
N SER A 107 17.46 11.43 -14.34
CA SER A 107 18.91 11.29 -14.11
C SER A 107 19.49 12.55 -13.50
N ALA A 108 20.62 12.42 -12.79
CA ALA A 108 21.45 13.56 -12.45
C ALA A 108 22.24 14.04 -13.68
N ARG A 109 22.91 15.20 -13.58
CA ARG A 109 23.68 15.84 -14.67
C ARG A 109 24.77 14.94 -15.29
N HIS A 110 25.31 13.99 -14.53
CA HIS A 110 26.27 13.00 -15.05
C HIS A 110 25.64 11.92 -15.95
N GLY A 111 24.34 12.00 -16.24
CA GLY A 111 23.63 11.16 -17.21
C GLY A 111 23.34 9.72 -16.78
N ARG A 112 23.75 9.30 -15.58
CA ARG A 112 23.44 7.95 -15.07
C ARG A 112 22.09 7.98 -14.38
N SER A 113 21.27 6.96 -14.65
CA SER A 113 19.95 6.78 -14.06
C SER A 113 19.85 5.38 -13.47
N ILE A 114 19.48 5.30 -12.19
CA ILE A 114 19.23 4.01 -11.53
C ILE A 114 18.01 3.36 -12.16
N ALA A 115 16.91 4.10 -12.31
CA ALA A 115 15.72 3.65 -13.03
C ALA A 115 16.03 3.01 -14.40
N ARG A 116 16.81 3.71 -15.24
CA ARG A 116 17.22 3.16 -16.54
C ARG A 116 18.02 1.87 -16.40
N SER A 117 18.95 1.80 -15.44
CA SER A 117 19.78 0.61 -15.21
C SER A 117 18.96 -0.61 -14.78
N ILE A 118 17.92 -0.42 -13.97
CA ILE A 118 17.02 -1.49 -13.53
C ILE A 118 16.21 -2.01 -14.71
N ALA A 119 15.70 -1.10 -15.56
CA ALA A 119 14.92 -1.44 -16.74
C ALA A 119 15.76 -1.98 -17.92
N ALA A 120 17.09 -1.89 -17.87
CA ALA A 120 17.97 -2.07 -19.02
C ALA A 120 17.73 -3.36 -19.83
N ARG A 121 17.48 -4.49 -19.15
CA ARG A 121 17.22 -5.79 -19.80
C ARG A 121 15.87 -5.87 -20.53
N HIS A 122 15.01 -4.87 -20.35
CA HIS A 122 13.68 -4.77 -20.95
C HIS A 122 13.58 -3.62 -21.95
N LEU A 123 14.66 -2.85 -22.15
CA LEU A 123 14.71 -1.82 -23.19
C LEU A 123 15.02 -2.45 -24.55
N ARG A 124 14.27 -2.03 -25.57
CA ARG A 124 14.52 -2.39 -26.96
C ARG A 124 15.42 -1.34 -27.62
N ALA A 125 16.14 -1.72 -28.66
CA ALA A 125 17.04 -0.81 -29.38
C ALA A 125 16.30 0.32 -30.12
N ASP A 126 15.02 0.13 -30.42
CA ASP A 126 14.16 1.09 -31.12
C ASP A 126 13.36 2.01 -30.18
N HIS A 127 13.52 1.88 -28.86
CA HIS A 127 12.89 2.81 -27.93
C HIS A 127 13.37 4.24 -28.14
N ILE A 128 12.43 5.18 -28.07
CA ILE A 128 12.77 6.59 -27.91
C ILE A 128 13.02 6.82 -26.42
N GLU A 129 14.24 7.20 -26.05
CA GLU A 129 14.61 7.44 -24.66
C GLU A 129 14.58 8.94 -24.31
N GLU A 130 13.76 9.31 -23.34
CA GLU A 130 13.63 10.67 -22.84
C GLU A 130 14.34 10.81 -21.48
N ALA A 131 15.60 11.26 -21.50
CA ALA A 131 16.34 11.56 -20.29
C ALA A 131 15.84 12.88 -19.65
N LEU A 132 15.25 12.77 -18.46
CA LEU A 132 14.77 13.88 -17.64
C LEU A 132 15.87 14.28 -16.65
N VAL A 133 16.82 15.09 -17.13
CA VAL A 133 18.02 15.46 -16.38
C VAL A 133 17.71 16.58 -15.39
N TYR A 134 17.88 16.32 -14.09
CA TYR A 134 17.64 17.34 -13.07
C TYR A 134 18.55 18.55 -13.23
N PRO A 135 18.02 19.78 -13.10
CA PRO A 135 18.83 20.99 -13.15
C PRO A 135 19.73 21.09 -11.92
N VAL A 136 19.27 20.65 -10.75
CA VAL A 136 20.03 20.56 -9.51
C VAL A 136 19.52 19.37 -8.72
N THR A 137 20.39 18.74 -7.95
CA THR A 137 20.01 17.64 -7.05
C THR A 137 20.16 18.06 -5.60
N THR A 138 21.36 18.53 -5.26
CA THR A 138 21.78 18.87 -3.88
C THR A 138 22.53 20.19 -3.79
N GLU A 139 22.94 20.72 -4.93
CA GLU A 139 23.75 21.91 -5.12
C GLU A 139 22.92 23.20 -4.96
N SER A 140 23.59 24.31 -4.63
CA SER A 140 23.00 25.65 -4.69
C SER A 140 22.70 26.04 -6.14
N THR A 141 21.76 26.97 -6.34
CA THR A 141 21.35 27.44 -7.66
C THR A 141 21.21 28.95 -7.69
N ASP A 142 21.62 29.57 -8.80
CA ASP A 142 21.44 30.99 -9.07
C ASP A 142 20.08 31.30 -9.72
N HIS A 143 19.20 30.29 -9.81
CA HIS A 143 17.85 30.47 -10.37
C HIS A 143 17.05 31.46 -9.50
N PRO A 144 16.32 32.44 -10.10
CA PRO A 144 15.64 33.50 -9.36
C PRO A 144 14.58 33.00 -8.37
N GLY A 145 13.95 31.85 -8.64
CA GLY A 145 13.04 31.16 -7.71
C GLY A 145 13.72 30.17 -6.74
N GLY A 146 15.05 30.22 -6.63
CA GLY A 146 15.85 29.27 -5.86
C GLY A 146 15.70 27.82 -6.34
N TYR A 147 16.03 26.87 -5.46
CA TYR A 147 15.94 25.43 -5.73
C TYR A 147 14.53 24.99 -6.17
N ARG A 148 13.50 25.55 -5.52
CA ARG A 148 12.09 25.24 -5.82
C ARG A 148 11.70 25.69 -7.22
N GLY A 149 12.01 26.94 -7.58
CA GLY A 149 11.73 27.46 -8.92
C GLY A 149 12.44 26.67 -10.01
N ALA A 150 13.72 26.30 -9.79
CA ALA A 150 14.48 25.50 -10.75
C ALA A 150 13.84 24.12 -11.00
N LEU A 151 13.34 23.45 -9.94
CA LEU A 151 12.64 22.17 -10.09
C LEU A 151 11.25 22.33 -10.72
N GLU A 152 10.50 23.38 -10.38
CA GLU A 152 9.18 23.66 -10.95
C GLU A 152 9.26 23.81 -12.48
N GLU A 153 10.18 24.65 -12.95
CA GLU A 153 10.43 24.91 -14.37
C GLU A 153 10.90 23.62 -15.08
N PHE A 154 11.83 22.88 -14.47
CA PHE A 154 12.27 21.59 -15.00
C PHE A 154 11.11 20.61 -15.21
N TYR A 155 10.22 20.46 -14.21
CA TYR A 155 9.08 19.55 -14.34
C TYR A 155 8.05 20.03 -15.37
N GLU A 156 7.91 21.34 -15.56
CA GLU A 156 7.08 21.90 -16.63
C GLU A 156 7.66 21.58 -18.01
N GLN A 157 8.95 21.83 -18.22
CA GLN A 157 9.64 21.52 -19.47
C GLN A 157 9.66 20.01 -19.77
N ALA A 158 9.92 19.18 -18.76
CA ALA A 158 9.86 17.73 -18.87
C ALA A 158 8.46 17.26 -19.29
N ALA A 159 7.41 17.78 -18.65
CA ALA A 159 6.03 17.44 -19.01
C ALA A 159 5.70 17.89 -20.45
N ALA A 160 6.15 19.07 -20.88
CA ALA A 160 5.96 19.55 -22.24
C ALA A 160 6.62 18.63 -23.29
N ARG A 161 7.84 18.15 -23.02
CA ARG A 161 8.52 17.17 -23.90
C ARG A 161 7.73 15.87 -23.99
N LEU A 162 7.29 15.31 -22.87
CA LEU A 162 6.50 14.08 -22.88
C LEU A 162 5.14 14.27 -23.58
N ALA A 163 4.52 15.45 -23.44
CA ALA A 163 3.28 15.80 -24.14
C ALA A 163 3.43 15.75 -25.67
N VAL A 164 4.57 16.16 -26.23
CA VAL A 164 4.83 16.04 -27.69
C VAL A 164 4.75 14.59 -28.17
N HIS A 165 5.18 13.62 -27.36
CA HIS A 165 5.03 12.21 -27.70
C HIS A 165 3.59 11.75 -27.61
N LEU A 166 2.91 12.12 -26.53
CA LEU A 166 1.51 11.76 -26.28
C LEU A 166 0.58 12.40 -27.32
N ASP A 167 0.78 13.65 -27.72
CA ASP A 167 0.01 14.32 -28.77
C ASP A 167 0.20 13.63 -30.13
N ALA A 168 1.38 13.03 -30.37
CA ALA A 168 1.66 12.22 -31.55
C ALA A 168 1.12 10.79 -31.49
N GLY A 169 0.31 10.45 -30.47
CA GLY A 169 -0.28 9.12 -30.32
C GLY A 169 0.64 8.06 -29.69
N ARG A 170 1.87 8.42 -29.30
CA ARG A 170 2.86 7.49 -28.74
C ARG A 170 2.61 7.22 -27.27
N SER A 171 2.76 5.97 -26.86
CA SER A 171 2.77 5.57 -25.45
C SER A 171 4.07 5.97 -24.76
N VAL A 172 3.97 6.54 -23.56
CA VAL A 172 5.12 7.04 -22.78
C VAL A 172 5.18 6.33 -21.44
N ALA A 173 6.21 5.52 -21.20
CA ALA A 173 6.49 4.90 -19.92
C ALA A 173 7.51 5.73 -19.12
N VAL A 174 7.03 6.42 -18.08
CA VAL A 174 7.88 7.16 -17.15
C VAL A 174 8.29 6.24 -16.01
N LEU A 175 9.58 5.92 -15.96
CA LEU A 175 10.15 5.01 -14.97
C LEU A 175 10.32 5.69 -13.61
N ALA A 176 10.01 4.96 -12.54
CA ALA A 176 10.18 5.40 -11.16
C ALA A 176 10.78 4.29 -10.29
N GLU A 177 11.88 4.56 -9.60
CA GLU A 177 12.40 3.65 -8.56
C GLU A 177 11.37 3.49 -7.42
N GLY A 178 11.25 2.26 -6.91
CA GLY A 178 10.21 1.91 -5.95
C GLY A 178 8.82 1.91 -6.60
N ASP A 179 7.90 2.68 -6.04
CA ASP A 179 6.54 2.85 -6.53
C ASP A 179 6.31 4.30 -7.04
N PRO A 180 5.64 4.50 -8.18
CA PRO A 180 5.55 5.83 -8.83
C PRO A 180 4.85 6.89 -7.99
N LEU A 181 3.98 6.47 -7.06
CA LEU A 181 3.15 7.35 -6.26
C LEU A 181 3.56 7.35 -4.78
N PHE A 182 4.63 6.63 -4.46
CA PHE A 182 5.20 6.53 -3.13
C PHE A 182 6.48 7.35 -3.04
N TYR A 183 6.36 8.64 -2.74
CA TYR A 183 7.48 9.57 -2.72
C TYR A 183 8.35 9.60 -4.01
N GLY A 184 7.81 9.13 -5.15
CA GLY A 184 8.49 9.01 -6.44
C GLY A 184 8.38 10.26 -7.31
N SER A 185 9.39 10.57 -8.13
CA SER A 185 9.41 11.77 -8.97
C SER A 185 8.31 11.78 -10.05
N TYR A 186 7.84 10.61 -10.49
CA TYR A 186 6.73 10.45 -11.43
C TYR A 186 5.50 11.28 -11.08
N MET A 187 5.16 11.47 -9.79
CA MET A 187 3.94 12.22 -9.44
C MET A 187 3.94 13.66 -9.97
N HIS A 188 5.10 14.26 -10.28
CA HIS A 188 5.18 15.56 -10.94
C HIS A 188 4.64 15.51 -12.38
N MET A 189 4.97 14.45 -13.13
CA MET A 189 4.44 14.19 -14.46
C MET A 189 2.96 13.83 -14.37
N HIS A 190 2.57 12.97 -13.42
CA HIS A 190 1.17 12.59 -13.22
C HIS A 190 0.28 13.83 -13.01
N LYS A 191 0.64 14.73 -12.10
CA LYS A 191 -0.13 15.96 -11.83
C LYS A 191 -0.27 16.85 -13.08
N ARG A 192 0.77 16.91 -13.92
CA ARG A 192 0.83 17.79 -15.11
C ARG A 192 0.19 17.18 -16.36
N LEU A 193 0.15 15.85 -16.47
CA LEU A 193 -0.23 15.17 -17.72
C LEU A 193 -1.46 14.27 -17.59
N ALA A 194 -1.75 13.71 -16.40
CA ALA A 194 -2.83 12.73 -16.24
C ALA A 194 -4.23 13.31 -16.50
N HIS A 195 -4.36 14.64 -16.50
CA HIS A 195 -5.60 15.32 -16.83
C HIS A 195 -5.83 15.55 -18.33
N ARG A 196 -4.78 15.36 -19.14
CA ARG A 196 -4.77 15.59 -20.58
C ARG A 196 -4.74 14.30 -21.38
N TYR A 197 -4.19 13.23 -20.80
CA TYR A 197 -3.92 11.97 -21.49
C TYR A 197 -4.45 10.78 -20.69
N PRO A 198 -4.98 9.74 -21.35
CA PRO A 198 -5.25 8.46 -20.71
C PRO A 198 -4.01 7.99 -19.95
N THR A 199 -4.17 7.70 -18.66
CA THR A 199 -3.05 7.41 -17.77
C THR A 199 -3.27 6.11 -17.01
N GLU A 200 -2.22 5.30 -16.91
CA GLU A 200 -2.18 4.11 -16.06
C GLU A 200 -0.94 4.17 -15.16
N VAL A 201 -1.10 3.90 -13.87
CA VAL A 201 0.03 3.72 -12.96
C VAL A 201 0.19 2.24 -12.68
N VAL A 202 1.40 1.73 -12.94
CA VAL A 202 1.84 0.38 -12.60
C VAL A 202 2.63 0.47 -11.28
N PRO A 203 2.08 -0.01 -10.17
CA PRO A 203 2.77 0.07 -8.88
C PRO A 203 3.97 -0.86 -8.80
N GLY A 204 4.89 -0.53 -7.90
CA GLY A 204 6.14 -1.26 -7.69
C GLY A 204 6.34 -1.67 -6.23
N VAL A 205 7.25 -2.62 -5.99
CA VAL A 205 7.68 -2.96 -4.63
C VAL A 205 8.44 -1.77 -4.03
N THR A 206 8.09 -1.38 -2.81
CA THR A 206 8.71 -0.23 -2.15
C THR A 206 10.04 -0.60 -1.49
N SER A 207 10.91 0.40 -1.26
CA SER A 207 12.10 0.20 -0.43
C SER A 207 11.78 -0.15 1.03
N VAL A 208 10.59 0.20 1.50
CA VAL A 208 10.08 -0.14 2.85
C VAL A 208 9.90 -1.65 2.96
N SER A 209 9.11 -2.24 2.04
CA SER A 209 8.89 -3.70 1.99
C SER A 209 10.19 -4.45 1.75
N ALA A 210 11.04 -3.92 0.86
CA ALA A 210 12.35 -4.50 0.59
C ALA A 210 13.23 -4.51 1.85
N ALA A 211 13.35 -3.37 2.55
CA ALA A 211 14.18 -3.26 3.74
C ALA A 211 13.75 -4.24 4.84
N ALA A 212 12.44 -4.35 5.09
CA ALA A 212 11.91 -5.34 6.03
C ALA A 212 12.27 -6.79 5.62
N ALA A 213 12.06 -7.14 4.35
CA ALA A 213 12.40 -8.47 3.84
C ALA A 213 13.91 -8.77 3.94
N ARG A 214 14.78 -7.76 3.78
CA ARG A 214 16.24 -7.93 3.91
C ARG A 214 16.71 -8.05 5.36
N LEU A 215 16.03 -7.38 6.30
CA LEU A 215 16.28 -7.57 7.74
C LEU A 215 15.77 -8.93 8.23
N GLY A 216 14.80 -9.52 7.55
CA GLY A 216 14.18 -10.78 7.97
C GLY A 216 13.33 -10.66 9.23
N THR A 217 13.02 -9.42 9.64
CA THR A 217 12.17 -9.12 10.79
C THR A 217 10.82 -8.60 10.30
N PRO A 218 9.71 -8.94 10.98
CA PRO A 218 8.42 -8.34 10.72
C PRO A 218 8.50 -6.81 10.85
N LEU A 219 8.06 -6.10 9.81
CA LEU A 219 8.06 -4.64 9.83
C LEU A 219 7.04 -4.10 10.84
N VAL A 220 5.88 -4.74 10.90
CA VAL A 220 4.74 -4.36 11.73
C VAL A 220 3.92 -5.61 12.01
N GLU A 221 3.46 -5.77 13.24
CA GLU A 221 2.71 -6.95 13.66
C GLU A 221 1.35 -6.61 14.27
N GLY A 222 0.42 -7.55 14.17
CA GLY A 222 -0.92 -7.51 14.76
C GLY A 222 -1.59 -6.14 14.78
N GLU A 223 -1.46 -5.48 15.92
CA GLU A 223 -1.90 -4.14 16.16
C GLU A 223 -0.68 -3.26 16.44
N GLU A 224 0.02 -2.83 15.41
CA GLU A 224 1.05 -1.81 15.55
C GLU A 224 0.76 -0.73 14.50
N VAL A 225 1.01 0.54 14.85
CA VAL A 225 1.07 1.61 13.87
C VAL A 225 2.41 1.54 13.17
N LEU A 226 2.38 1.39 11.85
CA LEU A 226 3.53 1.64 10.99
C LEU A 226 3.44 3.07 10.44
N SER A 227 4.45 3.89 10.76
CA SER A 227 4.63 5.23 10.20
C SER A 227 5.73 5.27 9.16
N ILE A 228 5.46 5.78 7.96
CA ILE A 228 6.50 6.03 6.94
C ILE A 228 6.78 7.53 6.88
N LEU A 229 8.03 7.90 7.16
CA LEU A 229 8.43 9.29 7.39
C LEU A 229 9.58 9.69 6.46
N PRO A 230 9.58 10.89 5.87
CA PRO A 230 10.72 11.40 5.14
C PRO A 230 11.77 11.91 6.12
N GLY A 231 13.02 11.54 5.93
CA GLY A 231 14.14 11.99 6.77
C GLY A 231 14.41 13.50 6.70
N THR A 232 13.70 14.24 5.84
CA THR A 232 13.78 15.70 5.70
C THR A 232 12.87 16.45 6.68
N LEU A 233 12.06 15.76 7.49
CA LEU A 233 11.29 16.41 8.55
C LEU A 233 12.22 17.12 9.55
N PRO A 234 11.78 18.25 10.17
CA PRO A 234 12.48 18.83 11.29
C PRO A 234 12.72 17.79 12.39
N GLU A 235 13.88 17.85 13.02
CA GLU A 235 14.32 16.78 13.92
C GLU A 235 13.35 16.60 15.11
N GLU A 236 12.81 17.70 15.66
CA GLU A 236 11.83 17.68 16.75
C GLU A 236 10.52 16.99 16.36
N GLU A 237 9.97 17.33 15.19
CA GLU A 237 8.75 16.70 14.67
C GLU A 237 8.97 15.22 14.40
N LEU A 238 10.13 14.87 13.85
CA LEU A 238 10.52 13.48 13.62
C LEU A 238 10.59 12.71 14.94
N ALA A 239 11.20 13.29 15.98
CA ALA A 239 11.28 12.67 17.30
C ALA A 239 9.89 12.43 17.91
N ALA A 240 9.00 13.43 17.85
CA ALA A 240 7.64 13.32 18.35
C ALA A 240 6.85 12.20 17.66
N ARG A 241 6.94 12.11 16.32
CA ARG A 241 6.26 11.05 15.55
C ARG A 241 6.84 9.66 15.80
N LEU A 242 8.16 9.55 15.95
CA LEU A 242 8.83 8.28 16.27
C LEU A 242 8.49 7.79 17.69
N ALA A 243 8.26 8.70 18.63
CA ALA A 243 7.81 8.36 19.98
C ALA A 243 6.34 7.89 20.00
N ALA A 244 5.50 8.42 19.11
CA ALA A 244 4.06 8.14 19.06
C ALA A 244 3.66 6.93 18.20
N THR A 245 4.62 6.25 17.54
CA THR A 245 4.36 5.10 16.66
C THR A 245 5.01 3.83 17.22
N ASP A 246 4.45 2.68 16.86
CA ASP A 246 4.97 1.38 17.29
C ASP A 246 6.18 0.98 16.44
N ALA A 247 5.98 0.93 15.11
CA ALA A 247 6.97 0.69 14.07
C ALA A 247 7.09 1.91 13.13
N ALA A 248 8.25 2.05 12.49
CA ALA A 248 8.48 3.15 11.56
C ALA A 248 9.52 2.84 10.49
N VAL A 249 9.40 3.49 9.33
CA VAL A 249 10.51 3.60 8.38
C VAL A 249 10.77 5.06 8.06
N VAL A 250 11.99 5.53 8.33
CA VAL A 250 12.46 6.85 7.92
C VAL A 250 13.24 6.73 6.62
N MET A 251 12.74 7.35 5.57
CA MET A 251 13.27 7.21 4.21
C MET A 251 14.26 8.32 3.86
N LYS A 252 15.15 8.04 2.89
CA LYS A 252 16.02 9.02 2.24
C LYS A 252 17.02 9.66 3.23
N LEU A 253 17.75 8.84 3.99
CA LEU A 253 18.62 9.34 5.06
C LEU A 253 19.73 10.24 4.48
N GLY A 254 20.70 9.71 3.75
CA GLY A 254 21.80 10.50 3.18
C GLY A 254 22.33 11.57 4.14
N ARG A 255 22.29 12.84 3.72
CA ARG A 255 22.70 14.00 4.53
C ARG A 255 21.87 14.25 5.80
N THR A 256 20.64 13.73 5.88
CA THR A 256 19.74 13.91 7.04
C THR A 256 19.97 12.86 8.12
N PHE A 257 20.82 11.86 7.87
CA PHE A 257 21.11 10.78 8.82
C PHE A 257 21.46 11.26 10.25
N PRO A 258 22.31 12.28 10.48
CA PRO A 258 22.61 12.77 11.82
C PRO A 258 21.37 13.22 12.59
N ALA A 259 20.48 13.96 11.91
CA ALA A 259 19.22 14.44 12.48
C ALA A 259 18.27 13.26 12.77
N VAL A 260 18.13 12.31 11.83
CA VAL A 260 17.30 11.11 12.05
C VAL A 260 17.80 10.29 13.25
N ARG A 261 19.12 10.11 13.38
CA ARG A 261 19.72 9.43 14.53
C ARG A 261 19.47 10.19 15.84
N GLY A 262 19.56 11.53 15.82
CA GLY A 262 19.21 12.39 16.95
C GLY A 262 17.74 12.27 17.35
N ALA A 263 16.83 12.28 16.38
CA ALA A 263 15.40 12.09 16.58
C ALA A 263 15.07 10.73 17.22
N LEU A 264 15.67 9.65 16.71
CA LEU A 264 15.55 8.31 17.29
C LEU A 264 16.08 8.24 18.72
N ALA A 265 17.20 8.90 19.01
CA ALA A 265 17.75 8.98 20.37
C ALA A 265 16.79 9.72 21.31
N ARG A 266 16.25 10.86 20.88
CA ARG A 266 15.29 11.65 21.66
C ARG A 266 13.95 10.95 21.86
N ALA A 267 13.53 10.14 20.90
CA ALA A 267 12.36 9.27 21.04
C ALA A 267 12.63 8.05 21.95
N GLY A 268 13.87 7.81 22.38
CA GLY A 268 14.26 6.62 23.15
C GLY A 268 14.25 5.32 22.33
N ARG A 269 14.27 5.42 20.99
CA ARG A 269 14.12 4.30 20.05
C ARG A 269 15.39 3.94 19.29
N LEU A 270 16.51 4.59 19.57
CA LEU A 270 17.74 4.39 18.79
C LEU A 270 18.29 2.97 18.88
N ALA A 271 18.18 2.31 20.04
CA ALA A 271 18.66 0.94 20.24
C ALA A 271 17.87 -0.09 19.42
N ASP A 272 16.59 0.18 19.14
CA ASP A 272 15.71 -0.70 18.36
C ASP A 272 15.85 -0.48 16.84
N ALA A 273 16.55 0.59 16.43
CA ALA A 273 16.59 1.03 15.06
C ALA A 273 17.65 0.29 14.23
N HIS A 274 17.22 -0.19 13.08
CA HIS A 274 18.04 -0.85 12.09
C HIS A 274 18.30 0.06 10.91
N TYR A 275 19.47 -0.09 10.31
CA TYR A 275 19.89 0.60 9.10
C TYR A 275 19.83 -0.37 7.92
N VAL A 276 19.25 0.09 6.81
CA VAL A 276 19.30 -0.64 5.54
C VAL A 276 19.71 0.32 4.43
N GLU A 277 20.81 0.00 3.77
CA GLU A 277 21.35 0.70 2.60
C GLU A 277 21.15 -0.14 1.36
N ARG A 278 20.70 0.49 0.27
CA ARG A 278 20.67 -0.11 -1.07
C ARG A 278 19.98 -1.48 -1.07
N ALA A 279 18.85 -1.60 -0.35
CA ALA A 279 18.10 -2.84 -0.25
C ALA A 279 17.90 -3.45 -1.64
N THR A 280 18.31 -4.71 -1.81
CA THR A 280 18.25 -5.50 -3.06
C THR A 280 19.18 -5.04 -4.19
N MET A 281 20.05 -4.05 -3.96
CA MET A 281 21.01 -3.55 -4.95
C MET A 281 22.44 -4.01 -4.63
N PRO A 282 23.38 -3.95 -5.61
CA PRO A 282 24.80 -4.11 -5.33
C PRO A 282 25.32 -3.12 -4.28
N GLY A 283 26.09 -3.65 -3.32
CA GLY A 283 26.58 -2.87 -2.17
C GLY A 283 25.54 -2.69 -1.06
N GLU A 284 24.53 -3.57 -0.99
CA GLU A 284 23.61 -3.64 0.14
C GLU A 284 24.35 -3.76 1.48
N ARG A 285 23.89 -3.03 2.49
CA ARG A 285 24.41 -3.09 3.85
C ARG A 285 23.27 -2.97 4.85
N THR A 286 23.25 -3.86 5.85
CA THR A 286 22.32 -3.80 7.00
C THR A 286 23.11 -3.75 8.30
N GLY A 287 22.51 -3.20 9.36
CA GLY A 287 23.14 -3.19 10.70
C GLY A 287 22.33 -2.40 11.72
N GLU A 288 22.84 -2.30 12.95
CA GLU A 288 22.28 -1.41 13.97
C GLU A 288 22.50 0.05 13.58
N LEU A 289 21.46 0.87 13.65
CA LEU A 289 21.54 2.27 13.22
C LEU A 289 22.51 3.09 14.08
N ALA A 290 22.59 2.78 15.37
CA ALA A 290 23.48 3.46 16.31
C ALA A 290 24.97 3.34 15.92
N ALA A 291 25.37 2.21 15.33
CA ALA A 291 26.75 1.90 15.00
C ALA A 291 27.19 2.42 13.62
N VAL A 292 26.28 3.00 12.83
CA VAL A 292 26.60 3.46 11.47
C VAL A 292 27.37 4.78 11.50
N ASP A 293 28.49 4.82 10.77
CA ASP A 293 29.22 6.05 10.49
C ASP A 293 28.37 6.98 9.60
N ALA A 294 28.03 8.14 10.16
CA ALA A 294 27.21 9.15 9.50
C ALA A 294 27.82 9.70 8.20
N GLY A 295 29.16 9.72 8.09
CA GLY A 295 29.85 10.17 6.88
C GLY A 295 29.69 9.22 5.69
N SER A 296 29.30 7.97 5.95
CA SER A 296 29.20 6.91 4.93
C SER A 296 27.80 6.72 4.33
N VAL A 297 26.78 7.40 4.87
CA VAL A 297 25.36 7.09 4.57
C VAL A 297 24.92 7.72 3.24
N PRO A 298 24.52 6.94 2.22
CA PRO A 298 24.05 7.47 0.95
C PRO A 298 22.54 7.79 0.99
N TYR A 299 22.05 8.44 -0.07
CA TYR A 299 20.63 8.74 -0.24
C TYR A 299 19.72 7.50 -0.25
N PHE A 300 20.16 6.42 -0.91
CA PHE A 300 19.43 5.14 -0.97
C PHE A 300 19.63 4.34 0.31
N SER A 301 19.15 4.88 1.42
CA SER A 301 19.16 4.23 2.72
C SER A 301 17.89 4.59 3.49
N VAL A 302 17.50 3.69 4.40
CA VAL A 302 16.34 3.84 5.28
C VAL A 302 16.71 3.42 6.71
N ALA A 303 16.07 4.06 7.69
CA ALA A 303 16.07 3.63 9.07
C ALA A 303 14.78 2.85 9.31
N VAL A 304 14.88 1.67 9.92
CA VAL A 304 13.74 0.79 10.19
C VAL A 304 13.63 0.58 11.70
N LEU A 305 12.51 0.98 12.26
CA LEU A 305 12.02 0.50 13.55
C LEU A 305 11.05 -0.65 13.25
N PRO A 306 11.48 -1.91 13.38
CA PRO A 306 10.60 -3.06 13.15
C PRO A 306 9.56 -3.18 14.28
N SER A 307 8.72 -4.21 14.18
CA SER A 307 7.79 -4.57 15.26
C SER A 307 8.50 -4.73 16.60
N ARG A 308 7.83 -4.27 17.67
CA ARG A 308 8.26 -4.47 19.06
C ARG A 308 7.90 -5.85 19.60
N LEU A 309 6.94 -6.53 18.97
CA LEU A 309 6.46 -7.83 19.42
C LEU A 309 7.48 -8.95 19.10
N THR A 310 8.35 -8.74 18.10
CA THR A 310 9.40 -9.71 17.72
C THR A 310 10.74 -9.52 18.47
N ALA A 311 10.88 -8.52 19.33
CA ALA A 311 12.15 -8.27 20.01
C ALA A 311 12.42 -9.39 21.05
N PRO A 312 13.53 -10.15 20.97
CA PRO A 312 13.92 -11.01 22.07
C PRO A 312 14.11 -10.15 23.33
N PRO A 313 13.74 -10.64 24.53
CA PRO A 313 13.87 -9.86 25.75
C PRO A 313 15.32 -9.39 25.89
N ALA A 314 15.51 -8.06 26.02
CA ALA A 314 16.82 -7.48 26.23
C ALA A 314 17.46 -8.12 27.46
N THR A 315 18.53 -8.88 27.26
CA THR A 315 19.37 -9.39 28.36
C THR A 315 20.15 -8.23 28.96
N GLY A 316 19.53 -7.51 29.89
CA GLY A 316 20.24 -6.66 30.85
C GLY A 316 20.96 -7.53 31.88
N PRO A 317 22.09 -7.06 32.46
CA PRO A 317 22.80 -7.82 33.48
C PRO A 317 21.88 -8.03 34.68
N ALA A 318 21.72 -9.29 35.08
CA ALA A 318 20.92 -9.69 36.23
C ALA A 318 21.45 -9.00 37.51
N ALA A 319 20.78 -7.93 37.92
CA ALA A 319 20.92 -7.40 39.25
C ALA A 319 20.15 -8.34 40.19
N HIS A 320 20.91 -9.13 40.95
CA HIS A 320 20.41 -9.86 42.11
C HIS A 320 19.65 -8.91 43.04
N LEU A 321 18.33 -9.05 43.08
CA LEU A 321 17.52 -8.61 44.21
C LEU A 321 16.99 -9.86 44.89
N ALA A 322 17.65 -10.23 45.98
CA ALA A 322 17.13 -11.16 46.95
C ALA A 322 15.89 -10.55 47.60
N THR A 323 14.75 -11.21 47.48
CA THR A 323 13.56 -10.92 48.29
C THR A 323 13.11 -12.18 49.00
N THR A 324 13.21 -12.12 50.32
CA THR A 324 12.73 -13.05 51.34
C THR A 324 11.21 -12.92 51.55
N GLY A 325 10.49 -14.06 51.64
CA GLY A 325 9.10 -14.19 52.13
C GLY A 325 8.01 -13.75 51.14
N ASP A 326 6.86 -14.41 50.93
CA ASP A 326 6.06 -15.38 51.71
C ASP A 326 5.17 -16.17 50.71
N PRO A 327 4.90 -17.49 50.84
CA PRO A 327 4.20 -18.28 49.83
C PRO A 327 2.70 -18.37 50.14
N ALA A 328 1.92 -17.39 49.69
CA ALA A 328 0.45 -17.48 49.77
C ALA A 328 -0.25 -16.55 48.78
N ASP A 329 0.02 -16.67 47.47
CA ASP A 329 -0.99 -16.40 46.44
C ASP A 329 -0.52 -16.91 45.07
N ALA A 330 -0.92 -18.14 44.75
CA ALA A 330 -0.79 -18.68 43.40
C ALA A 330 -2.21 -18.91 42.87
N PRO A 331 -2.66 -18.17 41.83
CA PRO A 331 -3.94 -18.46 41.19
C PRO A 331 -3.85 -19.81 40.47
N GLN A 332 -4.68 -20.76 40.88
CA GLN A 332 -4.86 -22.04 40.22
C GLN A 332 -5.48 -21.89 38.82
N PRO A 333 -5.20 -22.83 37.89
CA PRO A 333 -5.80 -22.84 36.57
C PRO A 333 -7.32 -23.03 36.63
N TYR A 334 -8.02 -22.14 35.94
CA TYR A 334 -9.47 -22.11 35.81
C TYR A 334 -9.98 -23.38 35.10
N ALA A 335 -10.79 -24.15 35.81
CA ALA A 335 -11.52 -25.30 35.30
C ALA A 335 -12.74 -24.85 34.49
N ASP A 336 -12.93 -25.45 33.32
CA ASP A 336 -14.06 -25.30 32.40
C ASP A 336 -15.37 -25.80 33.03
N PRO A 337 -16.43 -24.97 33.12
CA PRO A 337 -17.77 -25.46 33.38
C PRO A 337 -18.73 -25.17 32.22
N THR A 338 -19.41 -26.26 31.84
CA THR A 338 -20.77 -26.36 31.30
C THR A 338 -20.96 -26.31 29.79
N ALA A 339 -21.06 -27.53 29.25
CA ALA A 339 -22.02 -27.91 28.23
C ALA A 339 -23.45 -27.64 28.71
N ASP A 340 -24.22 -26.88 27.93
CA ASP A 340 -25.52 -27.30 27.40
C ASP A 340 -26.00 -26.24 26.38
N ALA A 341 -26.22 -26.64 25.13
CA ALA A 341 -26.97 -25.82 24.17
C ALA A 341 -27.69 -26.71 23.13
N PRO A 342 -28.95 -26.41 22.80
CA PRO A 342 -29.89 -27.33 22.18
C PRO A 342 -29.69 -27.48 20.66
N GLN A 343 -30.07 -28.66 20.16
CA GLN A 343 -30.10 -29.01 18.74
C GLN A 343 -31.01 -28.07 17.92
N PRO A 344 -30.58 -27.60 16.73
CA PRO A 344 -31.50 -27.05 15.75
C PRO A 344 -32.01 -28.14 14.80
N HIS A 345 -33.32 -28.06 14.56
CA HIS A 345 -34.10 -28.86 13.64
C HIS A 345 -33.63 -28.74 12.18
N ALA A 346 -33.80 -29.85 11.47
CA ALA A 346 -33.60 -29.97 10.03
C ALA A 346 -34.69 -29.23 9.27
N ASP A 347 -34.30 -28.48 8.24
CA ASP A 347 -35.11 -28.31 7.04
C ASP A 347 -34.22 -28.26 5.80
N ALA A 348 -34.66 -29.01 4.80
CA ALA A 348 -33.94 -29.36 3.59
C ALA A 348 -34.16 -28.35 2.46
N ALA A 349 -33.10 -28.04 1.71
CA ALA A 349 -33.20 -27.67 0.29
C ALA A 349 -31.89 -28.06 -0.43
N ALA A 350 -32.05 -28.86 -1.47
CA ALA A 350 -30.99 -29.58 -2.17
C ALA A 350 -30.16 -28.72 -3.14
N GLY A 351 -28.85 -28.98 -3.20
CA GLY A 351 -27.90 -28.50 -4.20
C GLY A 351 -26.49 -29.06 -3.93
N ALA A 352 -25.87 -29.70 -4.91
CA ALA A 352 -24.73 -30.64 -4.82
C ALA A 352 -23.45 -30.13 -4.07
N PRO A 353 -22.65 -31.04 -3.45
CA PRO A 353 -21.57 -30.65 -2.55
C PRO A 353 -20.23 -30.38 -3.26
N HIS A 354 -19.63 -29.22 -2.98
CA HIS A 354 -18.18 -29.01 -3.10
C HIS A 354 -17.52 -29.29 -1.75
N ALA A 355 -16.50 -30.16 -1.74
CA ALA A 355 -15.80 -30.59 -0.54
C ALA A 355 -15.13 -29.40 0.18
N ARG A 356 -15.59 -29.11 1.40
CA ARG A 356 -14.89 -28.25 2.37
C ARG A 356 -13.73 -29.06 2.95
N GLY A 357 -12.50 -28.74 2.57
CA GLY A 357 -11.31 -29.34 3.17
C GLY A 357 -11.05 -28.74 4.55
N VAL A 358 -11.12 -29.58 5.58
CA VAL A 358 -10.50 -29.34 6.90
C VAL A 358 -9.03 -29.74 6.76
N LEU A 359 -8.08 -28.96 7.29
CA LEU A 359 -6.68 -29.38 7.38
C LEU A 359 -6.64 -30.72 8.13
N PRO A 360 -5.95 -31.77 7.65
CA PRO A 360 -5.93 -33.04 8.34
C PRO A 360 -5.32 -32.88 9.74
N ALA A 361 -6.03 -33.37 10.77
CA ALA A 361 -5.53 -33.40 12.14
C ALA A 361 -4.28 -34.30 12.25
N ALA A 362 -3.36 -33.88 13.14
CA ALA A 362 -2.10 -34.50 13.55
C ALA A 362 -1.77 -35.87 12.91
N LEU A 363 -0.81 -35.87 11.97
CA LEU A 363 -0.30 -37.09 11.33
C LEU A 363 0.72 -37.79 12.25
N ALA A 364 0.51 -39.10 12.46
CA ALA A 364 1.34 -39.98 13.28
C ALA A 364 2.83 -40.03 12.85
N PRO A 365 3.78 -40.32 13.77
CA PRO A 365 5.20 -40.38 13.46
C PRO A 365 5.55 -41.57 12.55
N ALA A 366 6.40 -41.33 11.54
CA ALA A 366 6.89 -42.34 10.61
C ALA A 366 8.27 -42.89 11.05
N PRO A 367 8.60 -44.16 10.71
CA PRO A 367 9.84 -44.82 11.11
C PRO A 367 11.07 -44.27 10.34
N PRO A 368 12.29 -44.39 10.90
CA PRO A 368 13.50 -43.86 10.27
C PRO A 368 13.90 -44.71 9.04
N ALA A 369 14.15 -44.06 7.91
CA ALA A 369 14.70 -44.67 6.71
C ALA A 369 16.13 -44.18 6.44
N ALA A 370 16.95 -45.10 5.92
CA ALA A 370 18.40 -45.06 5.84
C ALA A 370 19.00 -43.96 4.94
N GLU A 371 20.19 -43.52 5.33
CA GLU A 371 21.01 -42.46 4.71
C GLU A 371 21.54 -42.85 3.32
N THR A 372 21.21 -42.06 2.29
CA THR A 372 22.08 -41.83 1.12
C THR A 372 21.81 -40.45 0.54
N GLY A 373 22.85 -39.58 0.54
CA GLY A 373 22.89 -38.25 -0.10
C GLY A 373 21.93 -37.22 0.52
N ALA A 374 22.44 -36.24 1.28
CA ALA A 374 21.60 -35.24 1.94
C ALA A 374 20.67 -34.56 0.90
N PRO A 375 19.34 -34.78 0.96
CA PRO A 375 18.41 -34.06 0.10
C PRO A 375 18.55 -32.55 0.38
N PRO A 376 18.28 -31.68 -0.61
CA PRO A 376 18.26 -30.25 -0.36
C PRO A 376 17.33 -29.98 0.83
N ALA A 377 17.84 -29.26 1.84
CA ALA A 377 17.06 -28.94 3.02
C ALA A 377 15.76 -28.25 2.59
N GLY A 378 14.63 -28.66 3.18
CA GLY A 378 13.35 -28.02 2.91
C GLY A 378 13.37 -26.57 3.39
N GLU A 379 12.50 -25.74 2.82
CA GLU A 379 12.42 -24.31 3.13
C GLU A 379 10.98 -23.83 3.09
N VAL A 380 10.70 -22.75 3.81
CA VAL A 380 9.45 -21.99 3.71
C VAL A 380 9.75 -20.64 3.06
N VAL A 381 9.08 -20.38 1.94
CA VAL A 381 9.11 -19.06 1.28
C VAL A 381 7.72 -18.43 1.39
N VAL A 382 7.60 -17.38 2.19
CA VAL A 382 6.35 -16.60 2.29
C VAL A 382 6.32 -15.59 1.15
N ILE A 383 5.33 -15.68 0.26
CA ILE A 383 5.30 -14.92 -0.99
C ILE A 383 4.14 -13.93 -1.08
N GLY A 384 4.44 -12.72 -1.55
CA GLY A 384 3.47 -11.67 -1.83
C GLY A 384 2.99 -11.71 -3.27
N THR A 385 1.71 -11.97 -3.48
CA THR A 385 1.13 -12.11 -4.83
C THR A 385 0.60 -10.81 -5.43
N GLY A 386 0.65 -9.71 -4.68
CA GLY A 386 -0.01 -8.47 -5.06
C GLY A 386 -1.54 -8.53 -4.88
N PRO A 387 -2.29 -7.47 -5.26
CA PRO A 387 -3.72 -7.36 -4.94
C PRO A 387 -4.61 -8.30 -5.76
N ALA A 388 -4.30 -8.57 -7.04
CA ALA A 388 -5.28 -9.21 -7.93
C ALA A 388 -4.70 -10.01 -9.12
N GLY A 389 -3.83 -10.97 -8.81
CA GLY A 389 -3.48 -12.05 -9.75
C GLY A 389 -2.11 -11.94 -10.41
N PRO A 390 -1.80 -12.80 -11.42
CA PRO A 390 -0.43 -13.06 -11.84
C PRO A 390 0.36 -11.85 -12.37
N LEU A 391 -0.33 -10.86 -12.95
CA LEU A 391 0.32 -9.65 -13.48
C LEU A 391 0.87 -8.74 -12.37
N TRP A 392 0.37 -8.88 -11.15
CA TRP A 392 0.80 -8.12 -9.97
C TRP A 392 1.96 -8.78 -9.23
N MET A 393 2.33 -10.01 -9.60
CA MET A 393 3.46 -10.70 -9.01
C MET A 393 4.78 -10.09 -9.50
N THR A 394 5.80 -10.15 -8.65
CA THR A 394 7.19 -10.00 -9.08
C THR A 394 7.69 -11.30 -9.74
N PRO A 395 8.67 -11.24 -10.67
CA PRO A 395 9.38 -12.39 -11.20
C PRO A 395 9.99 -13.26 -10.10
N GLU A 396 10.51 -12.67 -9.03
CA GLU A 396 11.03 -13.42 -7.88
C GLU A 396 9.93 -14.27 -7.24
N THR A 397 8.79 -13.67 -6.87
CA THR A 397 7.62 -14.40 -6.33
C THR A 397 7.14 -15.47 -7.33
N ARG A 398 7.06 -15.14 -8.62
CA ARG A 398 6.65 -16.08 -9.66
C ARG A 398 7.63 -17.25 -9.79
N GLY A 399 8.93 -17.02 -9.61
CA GLY A 399 9.98 -18.02 -9.60
C GLY A 399 9.92 -18.93 -8.37
N ALA A 400 9.77 -18.35 -7.18
CA ALA A 400 9.59 -19.12 -5.94
C ALA A 400 8.31 -19.96 -5.99
N LEU A 401 7.21 -19.38 -6.47
CA LEU A 401 5.97 -20.09 -6.69
C LEU A 401 6.14 -21.26 -7.68
N ALA A 402 6.96 -21.09 -8.72
CA ALA A 402 7.26 -22.13 -9.70
C ALA A 402 8.07 -23.30 -9.12
N ALA A 403 8.99 -23.01 -8.20
CA ALA A 403 9.94 -23.97 -7.63
C ALA A 403 9.38 -24.76 -6.44
N ALA A 404 8.32 -24.26 -5.80
CA ALA A 404 7.66 -24.88 -4.66
C ALA A 404 6.95 -26.18 -5.04
N GLU A 405 6.98 -27.15 -4.13
CA GLU A 405 6.27 -28.43 -4.26
C GLU A 405 4.93 -28.40 -3.52
N ASP A 406 4.86 -27.65 -2.43
CA ASP A 406 3.66 -27.46 -1.62
C ASP A 406 3.31 -25.98 -1.54
N LEU A 407 2.05 -25.65 -1.81
CA LEU A 407 1.48 -24.32 -1.76
C LEU A 407 0.52 -24.26 -0.59
N VAL A 408 0.80 -23.43 0.41
CA VAL A 408 0.00 -23.30 1.63
C VAL A 408 -0.60 -21.90 1.66
N GLY A 409 -1.90 -21.74 1.89
CA GLY A 409 -2.51 -20.42 1.89
C GLY A 409 -4.00 -20.39 2.15
N TYR A 410 -4.52 -19.18 2.30
CA TYR A 410 -5.97 -18.98 2.27
C TYR A 410 -6.50 -19.37 0.88
N THR A 411 -7.59 -20.15 0.83
CA THR A 411 -8.11 -20.72 -0.43
C THR A 411 -8.29 -19.65 -1.52
N THR A 412 -8.83 -18.48 -1.19
CA THR A 412 -9.05 -17.42 -2.20
C THR A 412 -7.77 -16.80 -2.76
N TYR A 413 -6.63 -16.91 -2.07
CA TYR A 413 -5.33 -16.50 -2.59
C TYR A 413 -4.72 -17.59 -3.46
N LEU A 414 -4.87 -18.87 -3.08
CA LEU A 414 -4.47 -20.00 -3.90
C LEU A 414 -5.24 -20.04 -5.24
N ASP A 415 -6.51 -19.65 -5.25
CA ASP A 415 -7.32 -19.61 -6.47
C ASP A 415 -6.86 -18.55 -7.48
N ARG A 416 -6.12 -17.52 -7.02
CA ARG A 416 -5.62 -16.43 -7.89
C ARG A 416 -4.29 -16.75 -8.57
N ILE A 417 -3.63 -17.83 -8.17
CA ILE A 417 -2.29 -18.18 -8.67
C ILE A 417 -2.35 -19.33 -9.68
N PRO A 418 -1.45 -19.38 -10.69
CA PRO A 418 -1.48 -20.40 -11.73
C PRO A 418 -1.39 -21.84 -11.16
N VAL A 419 -2.17 -22.76 -11.72
CA VAL A 419 -2.08 -24.19 -11.40
C VAL A 419 -0.94 -24.80 -12.20
N ARG A 420 -0.07 -25.58 -11.54
CA ARG A 420 1.01 -26.31 -12.19
C ARG A 420 0.96 -27.79 -11.82
N PRO A 421 1.17 -28.71 -12.78
CA PRO A 421 1.29 -30.14 -12.47
C PRO A 421 2.39 -30.40 -11.44
N GLY A 422 2.14 -31.34 -10.53
CA GLY A 422 3.12 -31.75 -9.50
C GLY A 422 3.13 -30.90 -8.23
N GLN A 423 2.43 -29.76 -8.19
CA GLN A 423 2.29 -28.96 -6.97
C GLN A 423 1.07 -29.41 -6.14
N ARG A 424 1.24 -29.51 -4.82
CA ARG A 424 0.16 -29.78 -3.88
C ARG A 424 -0.35 -28.47 -3.28
N ARG A 425 -1.67 -28.32 -3.16
CA ARG A 425 -2.32 -27.11 -2.63
C ARG A 425 -3.02 -27.42 -1.32
N HIS A 426 -2.65 -26.68 -0.28
CA HIS A 426 -3.15 -26.80 1.07
C HIS A 426 -3.91 -25.53 1.42
N GLY A 427 -5.18 -25.50 1.02
CA GLY A 427 -6.08 -24.40 1.31
C GLY A 427 -6.64 -24.51 2.72
N SER A 428 -6.60 -23.42 3.48
CA SER A 428 -7.38 -23.28 4.72
C SER A 428 -8.36 -22.11 4.65
N ASP A 429 -9.22 -21.98 5.66
CA ASP A 429 -10.02 -20.77 5.87
C ASP A 429 -9.17 -19.66 6.51
N ASN A 430 -9.74 -18.46 6.72
CA ASN A 430 -8.99 -17.31 7.24
C ASN A 430 -9.02 -17.17 8.77
N LYS A 431 -9.23 -18.28 9.52
CA LYS A 431 -9.38 -18.24 10.98
C LYS A 431 -8.20 -18.78 11.76
N VAL A 432 -7.28 -19.53 11.13
CA VAL A 432 -6.16 -20.15 11.85
C VAL A 432 -4.83 -19.94 11.14
N GLU A 433 -4.26 -18.75 11.31
CA GLU A 433 -2.98 -18.37 10.70
C GLU A 433 -1.79 -19.10 11.34
N ALA A 434 -1.81 -19.31 12.67
CA ALA A 434 -0.76 -20.05 13.39
C ALA A 434 -0.67 -21.53 12.95
N GLU A 435 -1.79 -22.25 12.88
CA GLU A 435 -1.80 -23.65 12.38
C GLU A 435 -1.30 -23.75 10.94
N ARG A 436 -1.65 -22.77 10.10
CA ARG A 436 -1.17 -22.70 8.71
C ARG A 436 0.35 -22.53 8.66
N ALA A 437 0.91 -21.69 9.54
CA ALA A 437 2.34 -21.48 9.66
C ALA A 437 3.08 -22.74 10.13
N GLU A 438 2.61 -23.36 11.22
CA GLU A 438 3.20 -24.60 11.75
C GLU A 438 3.14 -25.74 10.74
N PHE A 439 2.03 -25.88 10.01
CA PHE A 439 1.90 -26.88 8.95
C PHE A 439 2.93 -26.67 7.83
N ALA A 440 3.15 -25.43 7.39
CA ALA A 440 4.15 -25.12 6.38
C ALA A 440 5.57 -25.43 6.88
N LEU A 441 5.88 -25.09 8.13
CA LEU A 441 7.18 -25.36 8.76
C LEU A 441 7.41 -26.86 8.94
N GLU A 442 6.38 -27.64 9.30
CA GLU A 442 6.48 -29.09 9.43
C GLU A 442 6.75 -29.78 8.08
N LEU A 443 6.11 -29.33 7.00
CA LEU A 443 6.42 -29.79 5.66
C LEU A 443 7.88 -29.49 5.30
N ALA A 444 8.35 -28.27 5.55
CA ALA A 444 9.72 -27.88 5.27
C ALA A 444 10.74 -28.64 6.12
N ARG A 445 10.43 -28.92 7.39
CA ARG A 445 11.24 -29.76 8.29
C ARG A 445 11.42 -31.18 7.75
N ARG A 446 10.45 -31.68 6.98
CA ARG A 446 10.51 -32.97 6.25
C ARG A 446 11.20 -32.87 4.88
N GLY A 447 11.88 -31.78 4.59
CA GLY A 447 12.64 -31.59 3.35
C GLY A 447 11.85 -31.02 2.17
N ARG A 448 10.62 -30.53 2.39
CA ARG A 448 9.77 -30.00 1.30
C ARG A 448 10.10 -28.53 1.01
N ARG A 449 9.96 -28.12 -0.25
CA ARG A 449 9.98 -26.69 -0.64
C ARG A 449 8.56 -26.14 -0.61
N VAL A 450 8.29 -25.24 0.33
CA VAL A 450 6.94 -24.75 0.62
C VAL A 450 6.83 -23.27 0.27
N ALA A 451 5.79 -22.90 -0.48
CA ALA A 451 5.41 -21.50 -0.66
C ALA A 451 4.16 -21.18 0.17
N VAL A 452 4.28 -20.25 1.11
CA VAL A 452 3.15 -19.71 1.88
C VAL A 452 2.61 -18.47 1.18
N VAL A 453 1.39 -18.55 0.65
CA VAL A 453 0.83 -17.57 -0.27
C VAL A 453 0.03 -16.50 0.47
N SER A 454 0.43 -15.24 0.33
CA SER A 454 -0.29 -14.06 0.83
C SER A 454 -0.77 -13.17 -0.31
N GLY A 455 -1.97 -12.59 -0.16
CA GLY A 455 -2.42 -11.47 -0.99
C GLY A 455 -1.66 -10.19 -0.60
N GLY A 456 -1.40 -9.32 -1.56
CA GLY A 456 -0.64 -8.09 -1.31
C GLY A 456 0.83 -8.37 -0.98
N ASP A 457 1.32 -7.77 0.10
CA ASP A 457 2.64 -7.99 0.68
C ASP A 457 2.56 -8.88 1.93
N PRO A 458 3.44 -9.87 2.12
CA PRO A 458 3.35 -10.80 3.25
C PRO A 458 3.65 -10.17 4.62
N GLY A 459 4.37 -9.05 4.64
CA GLY A 459 4.72 -8.31 5.85
C GLY A 459 3.70 -7.26 6.26
N VAL A 460 2.59 -7.11 5.52
CA VAL A 460 1.52 -6.15 5.84
C VAL A 460 0.24 -6.91 6.18
N PHE A 461 -0.02 -7.12 7.48
CA PHE A 461 -1.19 -7.83 8.00
C PHE A 461 -1.45 -9.20 7.34
N ALA A 462 -0.37 -9.98 7.15
CA ALA A 462 -0.40 -11.24 6.42
C ALA A 462 0.54 -12.30 7.04
N MET A 463 0.82 -13.38 6.31
CA MET A 463 1.41 -14.60 6.87
C MET A 463 2.87 -14.51 7.30
N ALA A 464 3.64 -13.48 6.92
CA ALA A 464 5.06 -13.43 7.30
C ALA A 464 5.24 -13.42 8.82
N THR A 465 4.42 -12.63 9.52
CA THR A 465 4.37 -12.59 10.98
C THR A 465 4.10 -13.98 11.57
N ALA A 466 2.96 -14.60 11.24
CA ALA A 466 2.59 -15.91 11.80
C ALA A 466 3.64 -17.00 11.50
N VAL A 467 4.26 -16.98 10.32
CA VAL A 467 5.33 -17.93 9.96
C VAL A 467 6.59 -17.68 10.78
N LEU A 468 7.00 -16.42 10.96
CA LEU A 468 8.21 -16.10 11.73
C LEU A 468 8.02 -16.35 13.23
N GLU A 469 6.85 -16.05 13.78
CA GLU A 469 6.48 -16.38 15.17
C GLU A 469 6.57 -17.90 15.41
N ALA A 470 5.98 -18.70 14.53
CA ALA A 470 6.07 -20.16 14.63
C ALA A 470 7.51 -20.66 14.40
N ALA A 471 8.26 -20.07 13.47
CA ALA A 471 9.63 -20.45 13.18
C ALA A 471 10.61 -20.16 14.33
N ALA A 472 10.27 -19.23 15.23
CA ALA A 472 11.06 -18.92 16.42
C ALA A 472 11.03 -20.05 17.48
N GLN A 473 10.09 -20.99 17.37
CA GLN A 473 10.06 -22.17 18.24
C GLN A 473 11.25 -23.10 17.97
N ASP A 474 11.80 -23.72 19.03
CA ASP A 474 13.00 -24.58 18.93
C ASP A 474 12.86 -25.71 17.90
N ALA A 475 11.66 -26.25 17.72
CA ALA A 475 11.36 -27.32 16.77
C ALA A 475 11.64 -26.93 15.30
N TYR A 476 11.56 -25.65 14.97
CA TYR A 476 11.68 -25.11 13.61
C TYR A 476 12.90 -24.22 13.40
N ARG A 477 13.73 -24.00 14.43
CA ARG A 477 14.91 -23.13 14.39
C ARG A 477 15.87 -23.36 13.21
N LYS A 478 15.92 -24.59 12.68
CA LYS A 478 16.79 -24.97 11.54
C LYS A 478 16.11 -24.87 10.17
N VAL A 479 14.82 -24.60 10.11
CA VAL A 479 14.07 -24.45 8.86
C VAL A 479 14.37 -23.07 8.27
N PRO A 480 14.96 -22.97 7.06
CA PRO A 480 15.12 -21.69 6.39
C PRO A 480 13.76 -21.06 6.08
N VAL A 481 13.58 -19.81 6.48
CA VAL A 481 12.40 -18.99 6.14
C VAL A 481 12.85 -17.78 5.35
N ARG A 482 12.19 -17.54 4.21
CA ARG A 482 12.38 -16.33 3.38
C ARG A 482 11.05 -15.63 3.18
N VAL A 483 11.07 -14.30 3.15
CA VAL A 483 9.89 -13.49 2.84
C VAL A 483 10.16 -12.73 1.54
N LEU A 484 9.29 -12.92 0.54
CA LEU A 484 9.37 -12.23 -0.75
C LEU A 484 8.30 -11.14 -0.81
N PRO A 485 8.70 -9.88 -1.02
CA PRO A 485 7.78 -8.76 -0.97
C PRO A 485 6.80 -8.77 -2.15
N GLY A 486 5.67 -8.09 -1.97
CA GLY A 486 4.63 -7.93 -2.98
C GLY A 486 4.08 -6.51 -3.02
N VAL A 487 3.30 -6.18 -4.05
CA VAL A 487 2.59 -4.89 -4.11
C VAL A 487 1.45 -4.93 -3.10
N THR A 488 1.52 -4.11 -2.05
CA THR A 488 0.45 -4.05 -1.04
C THR A 488 -0.81 -3.33 -1.57
N ALA A 489 -1.96 -3.62 -0.96
CA ALA A 489 -3.25 -3.08 -1.40
C ALA A 489 -3.33 -1.55 -1.32
N ALA A 490 -2.66 -0.93 -0.35
CA ALA A 490 -2.59 0.52 -0.20
C ALA A 490 -1.98 1.22 -1.42
N ASN A 491 -0.84 0.74 -1.90
CA ASN A 491 -0.19 1.31 -3.10
C ASN A 491 -1.03 1.04 -4.36
N ALA A 492 -1.61 -0.15 -4.47
CA ALA A 492 -2.50 -0.46 -5.59
C ALA A 492 -3.74 0.46 -5.62
N ALA A 493 -4.39 0.65 -4.47
CA ALA A 493 -5.55 1.55 -4.34
C ALA A 493 -5.17 3.00 -4.63
N ALA A 494 -4.05 3.47 -4.08
CA ALA A 494 -3.53 4.82 -4.35
C ALA A 494 -3.25 5.01 -5.86
N ALA A 495 -2.68 3.99 -6.52
CA ALA A 495 -2.41 4.00 -7.96
C ALA A 495 -3.65 4.09 -8.83
N ARG A 496 -4.79 3.57 -8.36
CA ARG A 496 -6.07 3.74 -9.05
C ARG A 496 -6.76 5.06 -8.72
N ALA A 497 -6.54 5.60 -7.52
CA ALA A 497 -7.24 6.78 -7.03
C ALA A 497 -6.49 8.10 -7.25
N GLY A 498 -5.25 8.09 -7.73
CA GLY A 498 -4.43 9.29 -7.96
C GLY A 498 -3.10 9.22 -7.23
N ALA A 499 -2.91 10.02 -6.18
CA ALA A 499 -1.71 10.01 -5.35
C ALA A 499 -2.00 10.35 -3.87
N PRO A 500 -3.00 9.72 -3.22
CA PRO A 500 -3.40 10.07 -1.85
C PRO A 500 -2.33 9.72 -0.81
N LEU A 501 -1.44 8.75 -1.09
CA LEU A 501 -0.33 8.37 -0.20
C LEU A 501 0.97 9.13 -0.53
N GLY A 502 0.83 10.30 -1.16
CA GLY A 502 1.97 11.10 -1.63
C GLY A 502 2.73 11.87 -0.55
N HIS A 503 2.21 11.83 0.68
CA HIS A 503 2.78 12.40 1.91
C HIS A 503 2.72 11.33 3.02
N ASP A 504 3.19 11.70 4.20
CA ASP A 504 3.20 10.87 5.41
C ASP A 504 1.85 10.22 5.65
N TYR A 505 1.90 8.91 5.85
CA TYR A 505 0.71 8.11 6.02
C TYR A 505 0.99 6.98 7.00
N ALA A 506 -0.09 6.49 7.63
CA ALA A 506 -0.09 5.32 8.49
C ALA A 506 -0.95 4.23 7.86
N THR A 507 -0.56 2.98 8.12
CA THR A 507 -1.34 1.80 7.75
C THR A 507 -1.90 1.15 9.00
N LEU A 508 -3.22 0.94 9.06
CA LEU A 508 -3.91 0.38 10.22
C LEU A 508 -4.87 -0.73 9.78
N SER A 509 -5.12 -1.70 10.65
CA SER A 509 -6.15 -2.72 10.46
C SER A 509 -7.32 -2.46 11.41
N LEU A 510 -8.55 -2.35 10.90
CA LEU A 510 -9.77 -2.19 11.70
C LEU A 510 -10.32 -3.52 12.24
N SER A 511 -9.61 -4.63 11.99
CA SER A 511 -9.98 -5.95 12.51
C SER A 511 -9.73 -6.02 14.01
N ASP A 512 -10.79 -6.08 14.81
CA ASP A 512 -10.82 -6.21 16.28
C ASP A 512 -10.76 -7.64 16.83
N ARG A 513 -10.43 -8.64 16.00
CA ARG A 513 -10.44 -10.06 16.41
C ARG A 513 -9.42 -10.42 17.48
N LEU A 514 -8.20 -9.89 17.30
CA LEU A 514 -7.09 -10.07 18.22
C LEU A 514 -6.76 -8.77 18.94
N LYS A 515 -7.60 -7.73 18.74
CA LYS A 515 -7.35 -6.38 19.25
C LYS A 515 -8.60 -5.71 19.81
N PRO A 516 -8.57 -5.21 21.06
CA PRO A 516 -9.65 -4.39 21.57
C PRO A 516 -9.88 -3.16 20.68
N TRP A 517 -11.14 -2.78 20.49
CA TRP A 517 -11.51 -1.62 19.68
C TRP A 517 -10.87 -0.33 20.21
N GLU A 518 -10.73 -0.22 21.52
CA GLU A 518 -10.19 0.94 22.23
C GLU A 518 -8.75 1.23 21.80
N VAL A 519 -7.96 0.19 21.50
CA VAL A 519 -6.61 0.33 20.97
C VAL A 519 -6.65 0.84 19.52
N ILE A 520 -7.55 0.30 18.68
CA ILE A 520 -7.77 0.80 17.32
C ILE A 520 -8.15 2.28 17.35
N ALA A 521 -9.11 2.66 18.18
CA ALA A 521 -9.60 4.02 18.31
C ALA A 521 -8.50 4.97 18.80
N GLY A 522 -7.70 4.57 19.80
CA GLY A 522 -6.54 5.34 20.26
C GLY A 522 -5.54 5.64 19.14
N ARG A 523 -5.26 4.65 18.29
CA ARG A 523 -4.36 4.82 17.14
C ARG A 523 -4.94 5.67 16.03
N LEU A 524 -6.23 5.54 15.74
CA LEU A 524 -6.91 6.41 14.80
C LEU A 524 -6.81 7.87 15.26
N ARG A 525 -7.03 8.15 16.55
CA ARG A 525 -6.84 9.50 17.11
C ARG A 525 -5.40 9.97 17.02
N ALA A 526 -4.43 9.15 17.40
CA ALA A 526 -3.02 9.53 17.36
C ALA A 526 -2.55 9.85 15.92
N ALA A 527 -2.86 8.97 14.97
CA ALA A 527 -2.50 9.17 13.56
C ALA A 527 -3.28 10.35 12.95
N ALA A 528 -4.53 10.56 13.36
CA ALA A 528 -5.31 11.72 12.95
C ALA A 528 -4.71 13.03 13.51
N ALA A 529 -4.42 13.10 14.80
CA ALA A 529 -3.81 14.25 15.44
C ALA A 529 -2.45 14.61 14.82
N ALA A 530 -1.66 13.61 14.39
CA ALA A 530 -0.41 13.81 13.66
C ALA A 530 -0.60 14.20 12.16
N ASP A 531 -1.82 14.50 11.74
CA ASP A 531 -2.21 14.85 10.36
C ASP A 531 -1.77 13.84 9.28
N LEU A 532 -1.67 12.55 9.64
CA LEU A 532 -1.31 11.51 8.68
C LEU A 532 -2.49 11.15 7.78
N VAL A 533 -2.19 10.77 6.53
CA VAL A 533 -3.11 10.02 5.67
C VAL A 533 -3.24 8.60 6.24
N LEU A 534 -4.42 7.97 6.18
CA LEU A 534 -4.65 6.65 6.79
C LEU A 534 -5.06 5.62 5.73
N ALA A 535 -4.28 4.55 5.56
CA ALA A 535 -4.68 3.36 4.80
C ALA A 535 -5.27 2.31 5.75
N LEU A 536 -6.59 2.12 5.72
CA LEU A 536 -7.32 1.23 6.61
C LEU A 536 -7.61 -0.12 5.93
N TYR A 537 -6.97 -1.16 6.45
CA TYR A 537 -7.11 -2.56 6.07
C TYR A 537 -8.17 -3.26 6.90
N ASN A 538 -8.66 -4.37 6.35
CA ASN A 538 -9.67 -5.21 6.97
C ASN A 538 -10.87 -4.39 7.51
N PRO A 539 -11.39 -3.40 6.76
CA PRO A 539 -12.29 -2.40 7.31
C PRO A 539 -13.65 -2.98 7.72
N GLY A 540 -14.14 -3.98 6.98
CA GLY A 540 -15.42 -4.62 7.26
C GLY A 540 -15.45 -6.10 6.89
N SER A 541 -16.45 -6.82 7.38
CA SER A 541 -16.77 -8.19 6.95
C SER A 541 -18.22 -8.53 7.28
N ARG A 542 -18.70 -9.72 6.89
CA ARG A 542 -20.07 -10.17 7.16
C ARG A 542 -20.49 -10.09 8.64
N SER A 543 -19.54 -10.23 9.57
CA SER A 543 -19.79 -10.15 11.02
C SER A 543 -19.26 -8.86 11.69
N ARG A 544 -18.56 -8.01 10.93
CA ARG A 544 -17.90 -6.78 11.44
C ARG A 544 -18.36 -5.62 10.57
N THR A 545 -19.52 -5.08 10.92
CA THR A 545 -20.26 -4.10 10.12
C THR A 545 -20.28 -2.71 10.76
N TRP A 546 -19.81 -2.57 11.99
CA TRP A 546 -19.92 -1.34 12.78
C TRP A 546 -18.61 -0.54 12.84
N GLN A 547 -17.46 -1.19 12.67
CA GLN A 547 -16.12 -0.63 12.87
C GLN A 547 -15.86 0.57 11.95
N VAL A 548 -16.29 0.51 10.68
CA VAL A 548 -16.15 1.63 9.73
C VAL A 548 -16.91 2.86 10.21
N GLY A 549 -18.15 2.69 10.71
CA GLY A 549 -18.94 3.79 11.25
C GLY A 549 -18.26 4.43 12.46
N LYS A 550 -17.79 3.62 13.40
CA LYS A 550 -17.05 4.15 14.56
C LYS A 550 -15.70 4.76 14.20
N ALA A 551 -14.97 4.20 13.23
CA ALA A 551 -13.73 4.78 12.75
C ALA A 551 -13.98 6.15 12.12
N ARG A 552 -15.03 6.28 11.30
CA ARG A 552 -15.46 7.58 10.75
C ARG A 552 -15.75 8.58 11.86
N ASP A 553 -16.53 8.19 12.86
CA ASP A 553 -16.91 9.10 13.96
C ASP A 553 -15.67 9.56 14.76
N VAL A 554 -14.72 8.65 15.05
CA VAL A 554 -13.44 9.00 15.69
C VAL A 554 -12.62 9.95 14.83
N LEU A 555 -12.57 9.73 13.52
CA LEU A 555 -11.78 10.58 12.63
C LEU A 555 -12.39 11.97 12.47
N LEU A 556 -13.72 12.10 12.51
CA LEU A 556 -14.42 13.39 12.50
C LEU A 556 -14.13 14.24 13.76
N GLU A 557 -13.60 13.66 14.84
CA GLU A 557 -13.07 14.43 15.99
C GLU A 557 -11.84 15.28 15.59
N HIS A 558 -11.12 14.89 14.53
CA HIS A 558 -9.82 15.48 14.12
C HIS A 558 -9.75 15.93 12.66
N ARG A 559 -10.73 15.57 11.84
CA ARG A 559 -10.77 15.81 10.39
C ARG A 559 -12.02 16.59 10.02
N ALA A 560 -11.91 17.44 9.01
CA ALA A 560 -13.06 18.14 8.47
C ALA A 560 -14.03 17.14 7.80
N PRO A 561 -15.36 17.37 7.87
CA PRO A 561 -16.37 16.49 7.25
C PRO A 561 -16.14 16.19 5.77
N ASP A 562 -15.58 17.15 5.03
CA ASP A 562 -15.27 17.10 3.60
C ASP A 562 -13.92 16.45 3.27
N THR A 563 -13.19 15.94 4.27
CA THR A 563 -11.91 15.24 4.06
C THR A 563 -12.10 14.10 3.05
N PRO A 564 -11.30 14.04 1.97
CA PRO A 564 -11.45 12.99 0.96
C PRO A 564 -11.16 11.59 1.52
N VAL A 565 -12.03 10.64 1.21
CA VAL A 565 -11.87 9.21 1.50
C VAL A 565 -11.94 8.41 0.21
N VAL A 566 -10.87 7.69 -0.13
CA VAL A 566 -10.88 6.71 -1.21
C VAL A 566 -11.50 5.42 -0.69
N VAL A 567 -12.55 4.95 -1.35
CA VAL A 567 -13.15 3.63 -1.15
C VAL A 567 -12.73 2.76 -2.33
N ALA A 568 -11.73 1.90 -2.10
CA ALA A 568 -11.12 1.07 -3.15
C ALA A 568 -11.48 -0.40 -2.94
N ARG A 569 -12.47 -0.89 -3.69
CA ARG A 569 -12.95 -2.26 -3.62
C ARG A 569 -12.36 -3.10 -4.73
N ASP A 570 -11.87 -4.28 -4.37
CA ASP A 570 -11.39 -5.30 -5.30
C ASP A 570 -10.34 -4.82 -6.31
N VAL A 571 -9.37 -4.04 -5.84
CA VAL A 571 -8.34 -3.42 -6.68
C VAL A 571 -7.59 -4.46 -7.51
N GLY A 572 -7.59 -4.25 -8.83
CA GLY A 572 -7.02 -5.09 -9.87
C GLY A 572 -7.85 -6.33 -10.22
N GLY A 573 -8.94 -6.59 -9.50
CA GLY A 573 -9.85 -7.71 -9.73
C GLY A 573 -10.99 -7.38 -10.70
N PRO A 574 -11.80 -8.38 -11.09
CA PRO A 574 -12.92 -8.18 -12.02
C PRO A 574 -14.05 -7.32 -11.44
N GLY A 575 -14.12 -7.17 -10.11
CA GLY A 575 -15.09 -6.31 -9.43
C GLY A 575 -14.53 -4.97 -8.97
N GLU A 576 -13.39 -4.52 -9.54
CA GLU A 576 -12.72 -3.27 -9.16
C GLU A 576 -13.70 -2.10 -9.20
N ARG A 577 -13.78 -1.36 -8.09
CA ARG A 577 -14.49 -0.09 -7.99
C ARG A 577 -13.72 0.87 -7.11
N ILE A 578 -13.47 2.05 -7.64
CA ILE A 578 -12.74 3.13 -6.96
C ILE A 578 -13.66 4.33 -6.89
N ARG A 579 -13.92 4.81 -5.68
CA ARG A 579 -14.71 6.02 -5.43
C ARG A 579 -13.95 6.93 -4.49
N VAL A 580 -14.14 8.23 -4.64
CA VAL A 580 -13.70 9.22 -3.66
C VAL A 580 -14.94 9.89 -3.11
N VAL A 581 -15.13 9.80 -1.79
CA VAL A 581 -16.27 10.36 -1.06
C VAL A 581 -15.76 11.31 0.03
N GLU A 582 -16.63 12.13 0.58
CA GLU A 582 -16.33 12.92 1.78
C GLU A 582 -16.40 12.02 3.03
N LEU A 583 -15.58 12.31 4.05
CA LEU A 583 -15.54 11.52 5.28
C LEU A 583 -16.91 11.41 5.96
N ALA A 584 -17.66 12.51 6.04
CA ALA A 584 -19.00 12.49 6.61
C ALA A 584 -20.02 11.68 5.77
N ALA A 585 -19.76 11.53 4.47
CA ALA A 585 -20.60 10.77 3.55
C ALA A 585 -20.16 9.30 3.40
N LEU A 586 -19.11 8.86 4.11
CA LEU A 586 -18.67 7.47 4.10
C LEU A 586 -19.78 6.57 4.69
N ASP A 587 -20.35 5.73 3.83
CA ASP A 587 -21.36 4.74 4.19
C ASP A 587 -20.69 3.39 4.54
N PRO A 588 -20.76 2.94 5.82
CA PRO A 588 -20.23 1.64 6.24
C PRO A 588 -20.83 0.45 5.48
N ALA A 589 -22.06 0.56 4.96
CA ALA A 589 -22.75 -0.54 4.28
C ALA A 589 -22.12 -0.88 2.92
N GLU A 590 -21.39 0.05 2.30
CA GLU A 590 -20.70 -0.16 1.03
C GLU A 590 -19.32 -0.85 1.21
N VAL A 591 -18.86 -1.03 2.45
CA VAL A 591 -17.52 -1.51 2.77
C VAL A 591 -17.54 -3.00 3.14
N ASP A 592 -16.77 -3.80 2.41
CA ASP A 592 -16.63 -5.24 2.65
C ASP A 592 -15.16 -5.67 2.86
N MET A 593 -14.93 -6.97 2.98
CA MET A 593 -13.59 -7.52 3.23
C MET A 593 -12.61 -7.39 2.06
N ARG A 594 -13.07 -6.99 0.87
CA ARG A 594 -12.24 -6.70 -0.32
C ARG A 594 -12.02 -5.20 -0.51
N THR A 595 -12.43 -4.39 0.47
CA THR A 595 -12.34 -2.94 0.41
C THR A 595 -11.13 -2.47 1.22
N LEU A 596 -10.38 -1.53 0.66
CA LEU A 596 -9.40 -0.71 1.38
C LEU A 596 -9.93 0.73 1.42
N LEU A 597 -9.80 1.37 2.59
CA LEU A 597 -10.10 2.80 2.72
C LEU A 597 -8.79 3.60 2.78
N ILE A 598 -8.71 4.72 2.06
CA ILE A 598 -7.64 5.70 2.26
C ILE A 598 -8.28 7.02 2.70
N VAL A 599 -8.11 7.39 3.97
CA VAL A 599 -8.61 8.66 4.51
C VAL A 599 -7.52 9.71 4.41
N GLY A 600 -7.81 10.82 3.73
CA GLY A 600 -6.87 11.93 3.54
C GLY A 600 -6.45 12.61 4.85
N SER A 601 -5.31 13.31 4.79
CA SER A 601 -4.94 14.35 5.76
C SER A 601 -5.69 15.65 5.49
N SER A 602 -5.49 16.65 6.37
CA SER A 602 -6.01 18.02 6.21
C SER A 602 -5.63 18.67 4.88
N GLN A 603 -4.55 18.22 4.24
CA GLN A 603 -4.02 18.77 2.99
C GLN A 603 -4.50 18.02 1.74
N THR A 604 -5.22 16.91 1.91
CA THR A 604 -5.61 16.05 0.78
C THR A 604 -6.69 16.72 -0.06
N ARG A 605 -6.51 16.72 -1.38
CA ARG A 605 -7.39 17.40 -2.35
C ARG A 605 -7.91 16.43 -3.39
N THR A 606 -9.00 16.81 -4.04
CA THR A 606 -9.59 16.08 -5.17
C THR A 606 -9.68 16.94 -6.43
N ALA A 607 -9.77 16.27 -7.58
CA ALA A 607 -10.10 16.91 -8.85
C ALA A 607 -10.79 15.91 -9.78
N ARG A 608 -11.63 16.41 -10.69
CA ARG A 608 -12.15 15.62 -11.81
C ARG A 608 -11.13 15.56 -12.93
N ARG A 609 -10.95 14.38 -13.51
CA ARG A 609 -9.95 14.06 -14.54
C ARG A 609 -10.53 13.08 -15.55
N GLY A 610 -9.98 13.05 -16.76
CA GLY A 610 -10.29 12.02 -17.74
C GLY A 610 -9.79 10.65 -17.29
N GLY A 611 -10.66 9.66 -17.33
CA GLY A 611 -10.39 8.27 -17.04
C GLY A 611 -9.80 7.53 -18.24
N PRO A 612 -9.23 6.33 -18.02
CA PRO A 612 -8.58 5.56 -19.07
C PRO A 612 -9.51 5.09 -20.19
N ASP A 613 -10.83 5.09 -19.96
CA ASP A 613 -11.89 4.72 -20.91
C ASP A 613 -12.67 5.94 -21.44
N GLY A 614 -12.22 7.16 -21.13
CA GLY A 614 -12.82 8.42 -21.60
C GLY A 614 -13.95 8.97 -20.72
N ASP A 615 -14.23 8.33 -19.59
CA ASP A 615 -15.13 8.80 -18.54
C ASP A 615 -14.50 9.88 -17.66
N GLU A 616 -15.28 10.64 -16.87
CA GLU A 616 -14.70 11.51 -15.82
C GLU A 616 -14.55 10.72 -14.52
N VAL A 617 -13.34 10.74 -13.95
CA VAL A 617 -13.02 10.13 -12.66
C VAL A 617 -12.61 11.20 -11.65
N VAL A 618 -12.89 10.95 -10.37
CA VAL A 618 -12.38 11.78 -9.27
C VAL A 618 -11.06 11.18 -8.79
N VAL A 619 -9.99 11.97 -8.86
CA VAL A 619 -8.69 11.60 -8.29
C VAL A 619 -8.45 12.35 -6.99
N ALA A 620 -7.71 11.74 -6.07
CA ALA A 620 -7.26 12.33 -4.83
C ALA A 620 -5.73 12.41 -4.77
N TRP A 621 -5.16 13.48 -4.23
CA TRP A 621 -3.73 13.55 -3.92
C TRP A 621 -3.45 14.40 -2.69
N THR A 622 -2.36 14.08 -2.00
CA THR A 622 -1.82 14.94 -0.95
C THR A 622 -0.64 15.74 -1.52
N PRO A 623 -0.66 17.09 -1.46
CA PRO A 623 0.48 17.92 -1.85
C PRO A 623 1.73 17.54 -1.07
N ARG A 624 2.91 17.71 -1.68
CA ARG A 624 4.21 17.39 -1.03
C ARG A 624 4.74 18.53 -0.15
N THR A 625 3.98 19.60 -0.03
CA THR A 625 4.37 20.84 0.62
C THR A 625 3.24 21.25 1.53
N TYR A 626 3.57 21.57 2.78
CA TYR A 626 2.66 22.28 3.66
C TYR A 626 2.69 23.78 3.35
N PRO A 627 1.57 24.51 3.54
CA PRO A 627 1.58 25.96 3.54
C PRO A 627 2.63 26.51 4.53
N GLU A 628 3.30 27.61 4.20
CA GLU A 628 4.35 28.20 5.06
C GLU A 628 3.80 28.66 6.43
N ASP A 629 2.49 28.92 6.51
CA ASP A 629 1.78 29.27 7.74
C ASP A 629 1.05 28.09 8.40
N ALA A 630 1.34 26.85 8.02
CA ALA A 630 0.71 25.69 8.64
C ALA A 630 1.11 25.60 10.11
N ALA A 631 0.14 25.80 11.01
CA ALA A 631 0.34 25.56 12.44
C ALA A 631 0.80 24.11 12.65
N PRO A 632 1.83 23.86 13.47
CA PRO A 632 2.21 22.50 13.81
C PRO A 632 1.00 21.75 14.40
N PRO A 633 0.86 20.44 14.16
CA PRO A 633 -0.20 19.65 14.77
C PRO A 633 -0.17 19.86 16.29
N ALA A 634 -1.35 19.97 16.91
CA ALA A 634 -1.46 20.15 18.35
C ALA A 634 -0.65 19.05 19.05
N ALA A 635 0.26 19.44 19.95
CA ALA A 635 1.11 18.51 20.68
C ALA A 635 0.26 17.43 21.34
N LEU A 636 0.55 16.15 21.04
CA LEU A 636 -0.12 15.03 21.68
C LEU A 636 0.09 15.11 23.19
N PRO A 637 -0.95 14.91 24.02
CA PRO A 637 -0.77 14.82 25.46
C PRO A 637 0.13 13.62 25.76
N VAL A 638 1.30 13.90 26.35
CA VAL A 638 2.20 12.86 26.86
C VAL A 638 1.48 12.16 28.01
N ALA A 639 1.13 10.89 27.84
CA ALA A 639 0.61 10.09 28.94
C ALA A 639 1.68 10.02 30.04
N PRO A 640 1.34 10.28 31.31
CA PRO A 640 2.30 10.11 32.39
C PRO A 640 2.75 8.64 32.44
N PRO A 641 4.01 8.36 32.85
CA PRO A 641 4.46 6.99 33.03
C PRO A 641 3.52 6.29 34.02
N HIS A 642 3.00 5.12 33.64
CA HIS A 642 2.27 4.27 34.56
C HIS A 642 3.22 3.84 35.70
N PRO A 643 2.75 3.84 36.97
CA PRO A 643 3.56 3.52 38.14
C PRO A 643 4.05 2.07 38.14
#